data_AF-A0A5E8A2K6-F1
#
_entry.id   AF-A0A5E8A2K6-F1
#
_cell.length_a   1.000
_cell.length_b   1.000
_cell.length_c   1.000
_cell.angle_alpha   90.00
_cell.angle_beta   90.00
_cell.angle_gamma   90.00
#
_symmetry.space_group_name_H-M   'P 1'
#
loop_
_entity.id
_entity.type
_entity.pdbx_description
1 polymer ?
#
loop_
_entity_poly.entity_id
_entity_poly.type
_entity_poly.pdbx_seq_one_letter_code
_entity_poly.pdbx_strand_id
1 'polypeptide(L)'
;MTLDLNRRALIAGTLATAAAGRANAAAPVGAPAPWGATPSVRQLAWHKRERYGFVHFTLNTWTDKEWGYGDEDPKLFNPTAFDPDQIVAAAKSAGLTGLVLTAKHHDGFCLWPTRLTEHCIRNSPYKGGKGDIVRELGDACRRGGLSYGLYLSPWDRNRADYGTPAYVEYFRAQLTDLCTNYGELFEVWFDGANGGDGYYGGAREARKIDAPKYYNWPSIIALVHKLQPMACTFDPLGADIRWVGNEDGHAGDPCWPTMPNHPYVQTEGNSGVRGAPLWWPAETNTSIRPGWFYHADEDLQVKSPQRLMQFHDESVGRGTNMMLNLPPDRRGLIAEPDLASLKSFGDALRASFATDLAKGAVATASAMRGQRFAASNVLDGNPETYWSTPDATKTPSLVLDLPPGRRFDLIRIREALALGVRVTKFAIDVADANGAWREVAVHECIGAQRIIRLPAPVTARRVRLRIVEAPACPAITELSLFLSVAPVAVAASQATGNKIIAKTGWTIAGATQHSLAMKSGKPDFAGETSLAGVLKPALPGAEAVLDDDLATVWTTPAPTPTSVVMLMIDMGKAEQVAGFSLTPTRQALPDAGPPGRYTVETSEDGKTWTPAGEGEFGNIAYARATQRITFAKPRQARYLMLGFTSVATAQPKMAIAGIGAFRP
;
A
#
# COMPACT_ATOMS: atom_id res chain seq x y z
N MET A 1 55.52 -55.84 62.59
CA MET A 1 54.58 -56.31 61.56
C MET A 1 54.63 -55.30 60.42
N THR A 2 55.28 -55.69 59.31
CA THR A 2 55.00 -55.32 57.89
C THR A 2 54.64 -53.86 57.56
N LEU A 3 55.59 -53.09 57.00
CA LEU A 3 55.82 -52.79 55.55
C LEU A 3 55.00 -51.57 55.08
N ASP A 4 55.51 -50.59 54.34
CA ASP A 4 56.85 -50.02 54.14
C ASP A 4 56.66 -48.72 53.32
N LEU A 5 57.41 -47.67 53.69
CA LEU A 5 58.04 -46.66 52.81
C LEU A 5 57.13 -45.72 51.95
N ASN A 6 57.37 -44.41 51.81
CA ASN A 6 58.65 -43.71 51.94
C ASN A 6 58.54 -42.16 52.09
N ARG A 7 59.24 -41.66 53.12
CA ARG A 7 60.08 -40.45 53.29
C ARG A 7 59.76 -39.16 52.50
N ARG A 8 59.47 -38.00 53.13
CA ARG A 8 60.16 -37.15 54.16
C ARG A 8 61.23 -36.15 53.64
N ALA A 9 61.14 -34.95 54.23
CA ALA A 9 62.13 -33.86 54.40
C ALA A 9 62.07 -32.74 53.33
N LEU A 10 61.48 -31.56 53.60
CA LEU A 10 61.87 -30.44 54.51
C LEU A 10 63.04 -29.60 53.96
N ILE A 11 62.81 -28.30 53.73
CA ILE A 11 63.61 -27.14 54.22
C ILE A 11 63.03 -25.84 53.62
N ALA A 12 63.02 -24.79 54.45
CA ALA A 12 62.51 -23.45 54.18
C ALA A 12 63.37 -22.65 53.18
N GLY A 13 62.72 -21.76 52.43
CA GLY A 13 63.36 -20.75 51.59
C GLY A 13 62.37 -19.64 51.22
N THR A 14 62.62 -18.43 51.72
CA THR A 14 61.89 -17.20 51.45
C THR A 14 62.24 -16.56 50.09
N LEU A 15 61.19 -16.03 49.44
CA LEU A 15 61.14 -14.93 48.46
C LEU A 15 61.95 -15.01 47.15
N ALA A 16 61.21 -15.21 46.05
CA ALA A 16 61.42 -14.48 44.80
C ALA A 16 60.07 -14.26 44.09
N THR A 17 59.81 -13.00 43.78
CA THR A 17 58.67 -12.45 43.06
C THR A 17 58.50 -13.03 41.65
N ALA A 18 57.33 -13.58 41.36
CA ALA A 18 56.78 -13.64 40.01
C ALA A 18 55.43 -12.93 40.03
N ALA A 19 55.44 -11.64 39.68
CA ALA A 19 54.24 -10.88 39.36
C ALA A 19 53.62 -11.49 38.09
N ALA A 20 52.77 -12.50 38.26
CA ALA A 20 51.86 -12.92 37.22
C ALA A 20 50.85 -11.78 37.05
N GLY A 21 51.10 -10.92 36.06
CA GLY A 21 50.12 -9.95 35.60
C GLY A 21 48.83 -10.70 35.31
N ARG A 22 47.82 -10.52 36.18
CA ARG A 22 46.45 -10.85 35.84
C ARG A 22 46.14 -9.99 34.62
N ALA A 23 46.14 -10.60 33.45
CA ALA A 23 45.51 -9.99 32.29
C ALA A 23 44.10 -9.62 32.74
N ASN A 24 43.84 -8.32 32.90
CA ASN A 24 42.49 -7.81 33.05
C ASN A 24 41.75 -8.31 31.81
N ALA A 25 40.94 -9.35 31.97
CA ALA A 25 39.95 -9.71 30.97
C ALA A 25 39.12 -8.44 30.79
N ALA A 26 39.29 -7.79 29.63
CA ALA A 26 38.52 -6.60 29.29
C ALA A 26 37.04 -6.95 29.48
N ALA A 27 36.32 -6.11 30.22
CA ALA A 27 34.90 -6.30 30.44
C ALA A 27 34.22 -6.56 29.08
N PRO A 28 33.27 -7.52 29.00
CA PRO A 28 32.64 -7.86 27.73
C PRO A 28 32.05 -6.60 27.10
N VAL A 29 32.50 -6.28 25.88
CA VAL A 29 32.03 -5.09 25.17
C VAL A 29 30.53 -5.23 24.91
N GLY A 30 29.74 -4.33 25.50
CA GLY A 30 28.28 -4.32 25.36
C GLY A 30 27.81 -4.01 23.94
N ALA A 31 26.51 -4.22 23.68
CA ALA A 31 25.87 -3.79 22.44
C ALA A 31 25.91 -2.25 22.30
N PRO A 32 25.89 -1.70 21.07
CA PRO A 32 25.65 -0.28 20.87
C PRO A 32 24.33 0.15 21.53
N ALA A 33 24.30 1.32 22.15
CA ALA A 33 23.05 1.91 22.64
C ALA A 33 22.16 2.28 21.44
N PRO A 34 20.82 2.11 21.50
CA PRO A 34 19.91 2.53 20.43
C PRO A 34 20.10 3.99 19.99
N TRP A 35 19.80 4.28 18.73
CA TRP A 35 19.86 5.63 18.18
C TRP A 35 18.49 6.06 17.63
N GLY A 36 18.01 7.23 18.05
CA GLY A 36 16.73 7.77 17.62
C GLY A 36 15.53 6.94 18.12
N ALA A 37 14.40 7.08 17.42
CA ALA A 37 13.23 6.25 17.66
C ALA A 37 13.52 4.79 17.30
N THR A 38 12.86 3.86 18.01
CA THR A 38 12.99 2.41 17.77
C THR A 38 11.62 1.76 17.66
N PRO A 39 11.49 0.67 16.90
CA PRO A 39 10.23 -0.06 16.79
C PRO A 39 9.88 -0.75 18.11
N SER A 40 8.58 -0.82 18.38
CA SER A 40 8.02 -1.76 19.36
C SER A 40 8.16 -3.22 18.89
N VAL A 41 7.92 -4.18 19.78
CA VAL A 41 7.95 -5.62 19.44
C VAL A 41 6.94 -5.99 18.34
N ARG A 42 5.75 -5.37 18.34
CA ARG A 42 4.75 -5.58 17.28
C ARG A 42 5.20 -4.97 15.95
N GLN A 43 5.80 -3.78 15.95
CA GLN A 43 6.37 -3.19 14.73
C GLN A 43 7.54 -4.00 14.18
N LEU A 44 8.39 -4.58 15.04
CA LEU A 44 9.43 -5.53 14.62
C LEU A 44 8.82 -6.78 13.95
N ALA A 45 7.78 -7.36 14.55
CA ALA A 45 7.07 -8.49 13.96
C ALA A 45 6.40 -8.11 12.62
N TRP A 46 5.87 -6.90 12.52
CA TRP A 46 5.30 -6.34 11.31
C TRP A 46 6.35 -6.17 10.20
N HIS A 47 7.51 -5.58 10.47
CA HIS A 47 8.59 -5.46 9.48
C HIS A 47 9.07 -6.83 8.95
N LYS A 48 9.04 -7.88 9.77
CA LYS A 48 9.44 -9.24 9.35
C LYS A 48 8.50 -9.84 8.29
N ARG A 49 7.28 -9.31 8.13
CA ARG A 49 6.31 -9.83 7.15
C ARG A 49 6.70 -9.50 5.72
N GLU A 50 7.27 -8.31 5.50
CA GLU A 50 7.66 -7.73 4.20
C GLU A 50 6.51 -7.55 3.21
N ARG A 51 5.70 -8.59 2.96
CA ARG A 51 4.67 -8.66 1.94
C ARG A 51 3.42 -9.34 2.49
N TYR A 52 2.27 -8.71 2.37
CA TYR A 52 0.96 -9.30 2.65
C TYR A 52 -0.09 -8.74 1.69
N GLY A 53 -1.27 -9.37 1.69
CA GLY A 53 -2.35 -8.97 0.82
C GLY A 53 -3.41 -8.15 1.55
N PHE A 54 -4.21 -7.46 0.75
CA PHE A 54 -5.43 -6.80 1.17
C PHE A 54 -6.59 -7.39 0.35
N VAL A 55 -7.77 -7.51 0.92
CA VAL A 55 -8.95 -8.10 0.26
C VAL A 55 -10.10 -7.13 0.39
N HIS A 56 -10.37 -6.39 -0.69
CA HIS A 56 -11.57 -5.57 -0.82
C HIS A 56 -12.72 -6.40 -1.36
N PHE A 57 -13.71 -6.64 -0.50
CA PHE A 57 -14.88 -7.44 -0.84
C PHE A 57 -16.09 -6.99 -0.04
N THR A 58 -17.06 -6.33 -0.68
CA THR A 58 -18.32 -5.87 -0.06
C THR A 58 -19.38 -5.72 -1.14
N LEU A 59 -20.51 -5.08 -0.85
CA LEU A 59 -21.57 -4.76 -1.82
C LEU A 59 -21.06 -4.06 -3.09
N ASN A 60 -19.95 -3.32 -2.97
CA ASN A 60 -19.29 -2.61 -4.06
C ASN A 60 -18.92 -3.53 -5.24
N THR A 61 -18.58 -4.79 -4.99
CA THR A 61 -18.33 -5.83 -6.01
C THR A 61 -19.57 -6.14 -6.87
N TRP A 62 -20.78 -6.03 -6.30
CA TRP A 62 -22.04 -6.22 -7.03
C TRP A 62 -22.55 -4.95 -7.68
N THR A 63 -22.26 -3.79 -7.10
CA THR A 63 -22.67 -2.49 -7.66
C THR A 63 -21.69 -1.92 -8.66
N ASP A 64 -20.54 -2.56 -8.87
CA ASP A 64 -19.50 -2.12 -9.80
C ASP A 64 -18.99 -0.71 -9.45
N LYS A 65 -18.81 -0.44 -8.14
CA LYS A 65 -18.32 0.84 -7.61
C LYS A 65 -17.03 0.62 -6.85
N GLU A 66 -16.18 1.64 -6.81
CA GLU A 66 -15.09 1.69 -5.83
C GLU A 66 -15.65 2.05 -4.44
N TRP A 67 -16.53 3.06 -4.39
CA TRP A 67 -17.16 3.53 -3.16
C TRP A 67 -18.69 3.47 -3.25
N GLY A 68 -19.31 2.58 -2.48
CA GLY A 68 -20.77 2.54 -2.31
C GLY A 68 -21.28 3.75 -1.52
N TYR A 69 -22.54 4.14 -1.76
CA TYR A 69 -23.16 5.34 -1.17
C TYR A 69 -23.79 5.07 0.21
N GLY A 70 -23.87 3.81 0.61
CA GLY A 70 -24.45 3.34 1.88
C GLY A 70 -25.94 3.03 1.80
N ASP A 71 -26.55 3.10 0.61
CA ASP A 71 -27.94 2.75 0.33
C ASP A 71 -28.08 1.43 -0.45
N GLU A 72 -26.98 0.72 -0.67
CA GLU A 72 -26.97 -0.55 -1.36
C GLU A 72 -27.84 -1.61 -0.63
N ASP A 73 -28.62 -2.39 -1.37
CA ASP A 73 -29.48 -3.43 -0.78
C ASP A 73 -28.59 -4.62 -0.33
N PRO A 74 -28.59 -5.01 0.98
CA PRO A 74 -27.90 -6.20 1.46
C PRO A 74 -28.17 -7.48 0.65
N LYS A 75 -29.33 -7.56 -0.02
CA LYS A 75 -29.70 -8.71 -0.86
C LYS A 75 -28.81 -8.89 -2.09
N LEU A 76 -28.08 -7.85 -2.51
CA LEU A 76 -27.12 -7.95 -3.61
C LEU A 76 -25.92 -8.83 -3.23
N PHE A 77 -25.53 -8.88 -1.95
CA PHE A 77 -24.37 -9.65 -1.52
C PHE A 77 -24.68 -11.15 -1.55
N ASN A 78 -24.26 -11.83 -2.61
CA ASN A 78 -24.53 -13.27 -2.79
C ASN A 78 -23.44 -13.97 -3.61
N PRO A 79 -22.23 -14.19 -3.06
CA PRO A 79 -21.21 -14.89 -3.79
C PRO A 79 -21.61 -16.35 -4.02
N THR A 80 -21.52 -16.79 -5.26
CA THR A 80 -22.06 -18.08 -5.70
C THR A 80 -21.14 -19.26 -5.41
N ALA A 81 -19.84 -19.02 -5.21
CA ALA A 81 -18.82 -20.04 -5.02
C ALA A 81 -17.69 -19.53 -4.10
N PHE A 82 -18.02 -18.75 -3.06
CA PHE A 82 -17.01 -18.19 -2.16
C PHE A 82 -16.13 -19.29 -1.58
N ASP A 83 -14.83 -19.22 -1.86
CA ASP A 83 -13.82 -20.15 -1.39
C ASP A 83 -12.66 -19.37 -0.77
N PRO A 84 -12.61 -19.25 0.57
CA PRO A 84 -11.54 -18.53 1.23
C PRO A 84 -10.19 -19.25 1.12
N ASP A 85 -10.17 -20.57 0.92
CA ASP A 85 -8.93 -21.33 0.74
C ASP A 85 -8.32 -21.05 -0.65
N GLN A 86 -9.14 -20.76 -1.66
CA GLN A 86 -8.67 -20.29 -2.98
C GLN A 86 -7.99 -18.92 -2.89
N ILE A 87 -8.55 -17.98 -2.10
CA ILE A 87 -7.96 -16.65 -1.87
C ILE A 87 -6.61 -16.80 -1.15
N VAL A 88 -6.54 -17.66 -0.13
CA VAL A 88 -5.30 -17.97 0.61
C VAL A 88 -4.26 -18.62 -0.31
N ALA A 89 -4.67 -19.54 -1.18
CA ALA A 89 -3.78 -20.16 -2.17
C ALA A 89 -3.24 -19.13 -3.17
N ALA A 90 -4.09 -18.21 -3.65
CA ALA A 90 -3.70 -17.11 -4.52
C ALA A 90 -2.63 -16.23 -3.86
N ALA A 91 -2.86 -15.83 -2.59
CA ALA A 91 -1.92 -15.01 -1.84
C ALA A 91 -0.57 -15.72 -1.63
N LYS A 92 -0.59 -17.01 -1.26
CA LYS A 92 0.63 -17.82 -1.13
C LYS A 92 1.38 -17.98 -2.45
N SER A 93 0.67 -18.07 -3.57
CA SER A 93 1.31 -18.20 -4.89
C SER A 93 2.24 -17.01 -5.19
N ALA A 94 1.87 -15.82 -4.73
CA ALA A 94 2.63 -14.57 -4.81
C ALA A 94 3.64 -14.35 -3.67
N GLY A 95 3.75 -15.28 -2.72
CA GLY A 95 4.67 -15.14 -1.58
C GLY A 95 4.21 -14.14 -0.51
N LEU A 96 2.90 -13.86 -0.43
CA LEU A 96 2.32 -13.04 0.62
C LEU A 96 2.22 -13.83 1.94
N THR A 97 2.44 -13.14 3.07
CA THR A 97 2.56 -13.74 4.41
C THR A 97 1.33 -13.52 5.30
N GLY A 98 0.37 -12.72 4.84
CA GLY A 98 -0.85 -12.42 5.54
C GLY A 98 -1.92 -11.84 4.62
N LEU A 99 -3.13 -11.68 5.13
CA LEU A 99 -4.25 -11.00 4.48
C LEU A 99 -4.95 -10.05 5.45
N VAL A 100 -5.20 -8.82 5.01
CA VAL A 100 -6.13 -7.88 5.65
C VAL A 100 -7.46 -7.95 4.90
N LEU A 101 -8.60 -8.06 5.58
CA LEU A 101 -9.93 -8.07 4.94
C LEU A 101 -10.71 -6.79 5.26
N THR A 102 -11.40 -6.21 4.28
CA THR A 102 -12.40 -5.15 4.50
C THR A 102 -13.63 -5.69 5.25
N ALA A 103 -13.56 -5.83 6.57
CA ALA A 103 -14.70 -6.30 7.38
C ALA A 103 -15.92 -5.37 7.23
N LYS A 104 -15.67 -4.07 7.07
CA LYS A 104 -16.64 -3.03 6.69
C LYS A 104 -15.92 -1.97 5.87
N HIS A 105 -16.43 -1.62 4.69
CA HIS A 105 -15.93 -0.52 3.86
C HIS A 105 -16.77 0.76 4.05
N HIS A 106 -16.50 1.84 3.30
CA HIS A 106 -17.19 3.13 3.44
C HIS A 106 -18.71 3.07 3.28
N ASP A 107 -19.22 2.12 2.50
CA ASP A 107 -20.67 1.87 2.36
C ASP A 107 -21.32 1.41 3.67
N GLY A 108 -20.54 0.95 4.65
CA GLY A 108 -21.04 0.56 5.96
C GLY A 108 -21.54 -0.88 6.06
N PHE A 109 -21.53 -1.66 4.97
CA PHE A 109 -21.97 -3.05 5.00
C PHE A 109 -20.98 -3.93 5.76
N CYS A 110 -21.47 -4.62 6.78
CA CYS A 110 -20.63 -5.47 7.63
C CYS A 110 -20.64 -6.92 7.13
N LEU A 111 -19.45 -7.46 6.86
CA LEU A 111 -19.22 -8.82 6.34
C LEU A 111 -19.39 -9.96 7.37
N TRP A 112 -19.70 -9.61 8.61
CA TRP A 112 -19.92 -10.55 9.69
C TRP A 112 -21.31 -10.33 10.31
N PRO A 113 -21.89 -11.33 11.00
CA PRO A 113 -23.27 -11.26 11.47
C PRO A 113 -23.45 -10.40 12.74
N THR A 114 -22.92 -9.18 12.75
CA THR A 114 -22.94 -8.25 13.89
C THR A 114 -24.34 -7.90 14.36
N ARG A 115 -24.57 -7.85 15.69
CA ARG A 115 -25.87 -7.45 16.28
C ARG A 115 -26.06 -5.93 16.36
N LEU A 116 -25.09 -5.16 15.88
CA LEU A 116 -25.06 -3.71 16.03
C LEU A 116 -25.76 -2.96 14.88
N THR A 117 -25.99 -3.61 13.74
CA THR A 117 -26.68 -3.03 12.58
C THR A 117 -27.41 -4.11 11.76
N GLU A 118 -28.48 -3.69 11.08
CA GLU A 118 -29.17 -4.52 10.07
C GLU A 118 -28.50 -4.41 8.68
N HIS A 119 -27.60 -3.46 8.47
CA HIS A 119 -26.82 -3.35 7.24
C HIS A 119 -25.58 -4.27 7.31
N CYS A 120 -25.85 -5.58 7.41
CA CYS A 120 -24.82 -6.62 7.53
C CYS A 120 -25.23 -7.91 6.82
N ILE A 121 -24.28 -8.85 6.73
CA ILE A 121 -24.42 -10.13 6.05
C ILE A 121 -25.59 -11.00 6.52
N ARG A 122 -26.14 -10.78 7.73
CA ARG A 122 -27.34 -11.52 8.19
C ARG A 122 -28.56 -11.28 7.30
N ASN A 123 -28.62 -10.11 6.67
CA ASN A 123 -29.72 -9.70 5.81
C ASN A 123 -29.42 -9.89 4.32
N SER A 124 -28.36 -10.64 3.99
CA SER A 124 -28.06 -11.07 2.63
C SER A 124 -28.49 -12.53 2.40
N PRO A 125 -28.70 -12.95 1.14
CA PRO A 125 -29.00 -14.34 0.80
C PRO A 125 -27.81 -15.29 1.00
N TYR A 126 -26.59 -14.77 1.19
CA TYR A 126 -25.39 -15.60 1.34
C TYR A 126 -25.55 -16.59 2.51
N LYS A 127 -25.49 -17.88 2.19
CA LYS A 127 -25.74 -19.00 3.12
C LYS A 127 -27.05 -18.83 3.93
N GLY A 128 -28.08 -18.25 3.32
CA GLY A 128 -29.37 -17.97 3.96
C GLY A 128 -29.28 -17.03 5.16
N GLY A 129 -28.42 -16.01 5.09
CA GLY A 129 -28.20 -15.04 6.17
C GLY A 129 -27.36 -15.56 7.34
N LYS A 130 -26.72 -16.73 7.19
CA LYS A 130 -25.89 -17.38 8.23
C LYS A 130 -24.39 -17.33 7.93
N GLY A 131 -23.99 -16.69 6.84
CA GLY A 131 -22.59 -16.57 6.46
C GLY A 131 -21.81 -15.59 7.35
N ASP A 132 -20.50 -15.77 7.38
CA ASP A 132 -19.56 -14.92 8.12
C ASP A 132 -18.23 -14.89 7.36
N ILE A 133 -18.07 -13.94 6.44
CA ILE A 133 -16.87 -13.86 5.59
C ILE A 133 -15.62 -13.55 6.42
N VAL A 134 -15.79 -12.77 7.51
CA VAL A 134 -14.69 -12.42 8.40
C VAL A 134 -14.13 -13.67 9.09
N ARG A 135 -15.00 -14.57 9.56
CA ARG A 135 -14.57 -15.86 10.13
C ARG A 135 -14.05 -16.82 9.08
N GLU A 136 -14.76 -16.97 7.97
CA GLU A 136 -14.42 -17.93 6.93
C GLU A 136 -13.03 -17.66 6.34
N LEU A 137 -12.69 -16.40 6.05
CA LEU A 137 -11.35 -16.03 5.58
C LEU A 137 -10.30 -16.11 6.69
N GLY A 138 -10.62 -15.67 7.91
CA GLY A 138 -9.70 -15.76 9.05
C GLY A 138 -9.29 -17.20 9.37
N ASP A 139 -10.24 -18.13 9.32
CA ASP A 139 -9.97 -19.55 9.55
C ASP A 139 -9.17 -20.17 8.39
N ALA A 140 -9.43 -19.76 7.15
CA ALA A 140 -8.62 -20.18 5.99
C ALA A 140 -7.18 -19.68 6.09
N CYS A 141 -6.97 -18.42 6.49
CA CYS A 141 -5.63 -17.88 6.74
C CYS A 141 -4.87 -18.73 7.77
N ARG A 142 -5.51 -19.08 8.89
CA ARG A 142 -4.91 -19.95 9.92
C ARG A 142 -4.55 -21.33 9.39
N ARG A 143 -5.47 -21.99 8.67
CA ARG A 143 -5.19 -23.29 8.02
C ARG A 143 -4.05 -23.17 7.00
N GLY A 144 -3.98 -22.07 6.28
CA GLY A 144 -2.97 -21.79 5.26
C GLY A 144 -1.62 -21.31 5.77
N GLY A 145 -1.50 -21.00 7.07
CA GLY A 145 -0.30 -20.42 7.67
C GLY A 145 -0.07 -18.94 7.34
N LEU A 146 -1.13 -18.19 7.01
CA LEU A 146 -1.10 -16.75 6.79
C LEU A 146 -1.54 -15.99 8.04
N SER A 147 -0.90 -14.85 8.31
CA SER A 147 -1.39 -13.89 9.31
C SER A 147 -2.72 -13.28 8.85
N TYR A 148 -3.60 -12.91 9.78
CA TYR A 148 -4.88 -12.29 9.46
C TYR A 148 -5.05 -10.92 10.13
N GLY A 149 -5.52 -9.93 9.37
CA GLY A 149 -5.78 -8.58 9.83
C GLY A 149 -7.13 -8.09 9.31
N LEU A 150 -7.62 -6.98 9.84
CA LEU A 150 -8.94 -6.45 9.49
C LEU A 150 -8.88 -4.96 9.20
N TYR A 151 -9.51 -4.56 8.11
CA TYR A 151 -9.87 -3.18 7.85
C TYR A 151 -11.28 -2.93 8.38
N LEU A 152 -11.44 -1.84 9.12
CA LEU A 152 -12.74 -1.37 9.57
C LEU A 152 -12.85 0.12 9.26
N SER A 153 -13.66 0.46 8.25
CA SER A 153 -13.79 1.84 7.81
C SER A 153 -14.28 2.76 8.94
N PRO A 154 -13.52 3.82 9.29
CA PRO A 154 -13.99 4.84 10.21
C PRO A 154 -15.17 5.62 9.62
N TRP A 155 -15.08 5.97 8.34
CA TRP A 155 -16.18 6.59 7.60
C TRP A 155 -17.25 5.56 7.25
N ASP A 156 -18.51 5.87 7.57
CA ASP A 156 -19.65 4.98 7.34
C ASP A 156 -20.81 5.77 6.74
N ARG A 157 -21.06 5.51 5.45
CA ARG A 157 -22.08 6.21 4.66
C ARG A 157 -23.48 5.66 4.87
N ASN A 158 -23.65 4.54 5.58
CA ASN A 158 -24.96 3.97 5.89
C ASN A 158 -25.56 4.58 7.15
N ARG A 159 -24.75 4.73 8.21
CA ARG A 159 -25.24 5.05 9.56
C ARG A 159 -25.83 6.46 9.69
N ALA A 160 -27.09 6.52 10.16
CA ALA A 160 -27.80 7.78 10.40
C ALA A 160 -27.13 8.71 11.41
N ASP A 161 -26.38 8.14 12.36
CA ASP A 161 -25.72 8.83 13.45
C ASP A 161 -24.22 9.11 13.21
N TYR A 162 -23.70 8.82 12.01
CA TYR A 162 -22.34 9.18 11.62
C TYR A 162 -22.07 10.68 11.83
N GLY A 163 -20.96 11.05 12.45
CA GLY A 163 -20.68 12.44 12.85
C GLY A 163 -21.23 12.84 14.22
N THR A 164 -21.91 11.95 14.93
CA THR A 164 -22.32 12.14 16.35
C THR A 164 -21.53 11.23 17.29
N PRO A 165 -21.48 11.52 18.61
CA PRO A 165 -20.81 10.64 19.58
C PRO A 165 -21.37 9.20 19.61
N ALA A 166 -22.66 9.01 19.30
CA ALA A 166 -23.28 7.68 19.31
C ALA A 166 -22.63 6.72 18.28
N TYR A 167 -22.23 7.24 17.11
CA TYR A 167 -21.52 6.43 16.12
C TYR A 167 -20.12 6.01 16.61
N VAL A 168 -19.45 6.83 17.42
CA VAL A 168 -18.13 6.48 17.98
C VAL A 168 -18.26 5.31 18.95
N GLU A 169 -19.31 5.26 19.77
CA GLU A 169 -19.61 4.12 20.63
C GLU A 169 -19.95 2.86 19.83
N TYR A 170 -20.73 3.00 18.75
CA TYR A 170 -20.98 1.93 17.79
C TYR A 170 -19.68 1.39 17.17
N PHE A 171 -18.79 2.28 16.71
CA PHE A 171 -17.51 1.92 16.12
C PHE A 171 -16.61 1.17 17.12
N ARG A 172 -16.55 1.61 18.38
CA ARG A 172 -15.86 0.90 19.47
C ARG A 172 -16.45 -0.48 19.74
N ALA A 173 -17.78 -0.62 19.70
CA ALA A 173 -18.44 -1.90 19.87
C ALA A 173 -18.12 -2.85 18.71
N GLN A 174 -18.07 -2.37 17.46
CA GLN A 174 -17.63 -3.16 16.31
C GLN A 174 -16.17 -3.62 16.48
N LEU A 175 -15.28 -2.73 16.89
CA LEU A 175 -13.88 -3.08 17.15
C LEU A 175 -13.75 -4.11 18.26
N THR A 176 -14.52 -3.98 19.34
CA THR A 176 -14.52 -4.94 20.44
C THR A 176 -14.96 -6.33 19.96
N ASP A 177 -16.03 -6.40 19.17
CA ASP A 177 -16.52 -7.65 18.57
C ASP A 177 -15.43 -8.30 17.68
N LEU A 178 -14.91 -7.54 16.72
CA LEU A 178 -13.90 -8.03 15.77
C LEU A 178 -12.59 -8.44 16.46
N CYS A 179 -12.09 -7.64 17.40
CA CYS A 179 -10.86 -7.90 18.12
C CYS A 179 -10.99 -8.98 19.21
N THR A 180 -12.20 -9.47 19.51
CA THR A 180 -12.41 -10.51 20.53
C THR A 180 -12.73 -11.86 19.90
N ASN A 181 -13.54 -11.87 18.84
CA ASN A 181 -14.21 -13.11 18.39
C ASN A 181 -13.55 -13.79 17.18
N TYR A 182 -12.56 -13.15 16.55
CA TYR A 182 -11.97 -13.62 15.29
C TYR A 182 -10.52 -14.06 15.41
N GLY A 183 -10.06 -14.38 16.63
CA GLY A 183 -8.72 -14.87 16.93
C GLY A 183 -7.64 -13.77 16.93
N GLU A 184 -6.37 -14.16 16.84
CA GLU A 184 -5.26 -13.22 16.79
C GLU A 184 -5.28 -12.43 15.46
N LEU A 185 -5.13 -11.11 15.59
CA LEU A 185 -4.96 -10.18 14.47
C LEU A 185 -3.54 -9.63 14.46
N PHE A 186 -2.92 -9.53 13.28
CA PHE A 186 -1.62 -8.85 13.15
C PHE A 186 -1.75 -7.36 12.82
N GLU A 187 -2.90 -6.94 12.31
CA GLU A 187 -3.13 -5.57 11.88
C GLU A 187 -4.60 -5.18 11.96
N VAL A 188 -4.86 -3.93 12.36
CA VAL A 188 -6.16 -3.27 12.26
C VAL A 188 -6.00 -1.99 11.46
N TRP A 189 -6.67 -1.91 10.32
CA TRP A 189 -6.48 -0.85 9.33
C TRP A 189 -7.60 0.19 9.42
N PHE A 190 -7.22 1.45 9.68
CA PHE A 190 -8.15 2.59 9.79
C PHE A 190 -7.94 3.56 8.64
N ASP A 191 -8.93 3.64 7.77
CA ASP A 191 -8.87 4.53 6.61
C ASP A 191 -8.97 6.01 6.98
N GLY A 192 -8.09 6.81 6.39
CA GLY A 192 -8.15 8.27 6.44
C GLY A 192 -9.14 8.88 5.43
N ALA A 193 -9.54 8.12 4.39
CA ALA A 193 -10.43 8.61 3.35
C ALA A 193 -11.83 8.94 3.87
N ASN A 194 -12.32 10.13 3.51
CA ASN A 194 -13.64 10.61 3.89
C ASN A 194 -14.15 11.63 2.85
N GLY A 195 -15.09 11.21 2.01
CA GLY A 195 -15.74 12.05 1.00
C GLY A 195 -16.87 12.94 1.55
N GLY A 196 -17.22 12.80 2.83
CA GLY A 196 -18.22 13.60 3.53
C GLY A 196 -19.68 13.28 3.18
N ASP A 197 -20.02 12.96 1.94
CA ASP A 197 -21.40 12.66 1.52
C ASP A 197 -21.82 11.19 1.69
N GLY A 198 -23.09 10.93 1.95
CA GLY A 198 -23.56 9.55 2.11
C GLY A 198 -25.06 9.45 2.35
N TYR A 199 -25.57 8.22 2.28
CA TYR A 199 -26.97 7.90 2.54
C TYR A 199 -27.40 8.31 3.96
N TYR A 200 -26.57 8.00 4.97
CA TYR A 200 -26.75 8.34 6.38
C TYR A 200 -28.19 8.12 6.88
N GLY A 201 -28.69 6.89 6.73
CA GLY A 201 -30.04 6.50 7.15
C GLY A 201 -31.17 7.16 6.38
N GLY A 202 -30.92 7.65 5.16
CA GLY A 202 -31.91 8.33 4.31
C GLY A 202 -31.77 9.83 4.26
N ALA A 203 -30.88 10.44 5.05
CA ALA A 203 -30.65 11.88 5.03
C ALA A 203 -30.03 12.38 3.70
N ARG A 204 -29.20 11.55 3.04
CA ARG A 204 -28.54 11.85 1.76
C ARG A 204 -27.88 13.24 1.75
N GLU A 205 -26.97 13.46 2.69
CA GLU A 205 -26.36 14.76 2.96
C GLU A 205 -24.84 14.67 3.02
N ALA A 206 -24.17 15.82 3.11
CA ALA A 206 -22.74 15.90 3.38
C ALA A 206 -22.48 16.22 4.85
N ARG A 207 -21.61 15.45 5.50
CA ARG A 207 -21.18 15.63 6.89
C ARG A 207 -19.69 15.93 6.94
N LYS A 208 -19.31 16.89 7.78
CA LYS A 208 -17.91 17.23 8.06
C LYS A 208 -17.61 16.92 9.52
N ILE A 209 -16.45 16.31 9.76
CA ILE A 209 -15.95 15.98 11.09
C ILE A 209 -14.53 16.51 11.26
N ASP A 210 -14.18 16.87 12.48
CA ASP A 210 -12.78 17.00 12.91
C ASP A 210 -12.34 15.61 13.36
N ALA A 211 -11.77 14.81 12.45
CA ALA A 211 -11.53 13.38 12.68
C ALA A 211 -10.68 13.08 13.94
N PRO A 212 -9.55 13.77 14.20
CA PRO A 212 -8.80 13.58 15.45
C PRO A 212 -9.63 13.74 16.72
N LYS A 213 -10.44 14.80 16.79
CA LYS A 213 -11.30 15.08 17.94
C LYS A 213 -12.50 14.14 18.01
N TYR A 214 -13.12 13.86 16.87
CA TYR A 214 -14.34 13.07 16.75
C TYR A 214 -14.11 11.62 17.19
N TYR A 215 -13.10 10.97 16.64
CA TYR A 215 -12.79 9.57 16.95
C TYR A 215 -12.03 9.41 18.26
N ASN A 216 -11.33 10.45 18.72
CA ASN A 216 -10.38 10.36 19.82
C ASN A 216 -9.42 9.17 19.61
N TRP A 217 -8.66 9.23 18.49
CA TRP A 217 -7.80 8.13 18.03
C TRP A 217 -6.93 7.48 19.10
N PRO A 218 -6.27 8.23 20.03
CA PRO A 218 -5.48 7.61 21.09
C PRO A 218 -6.26 6.56 21.90
N SER A 219 -7.53 6.81 22.17
CA SER A 219 -8.39 5.87 22.91
C SER A 219 -8.89 4.69 22.09
N ILE A 220 -9.01 4.84 20.76
CA ILE A 220 -9.36 3.73 19.84
C ILE A 220 -8.15 2.81 19.68
N ILE A 221 -6.97 3.38 19.47
CA ILE A 221 -5.71 2.62 19.35
C ILE A 221 -5.42 1.87 20.65
N ALA A 222 -5.60 2.53 21.81
CA ALA A 222 -5.47 1.88 23.11
C ALA A 222 -6.46 0.72 23.31
N LEU A 223 -7.68 0.82 22.77
CA LEU A 223 -8.66 -0.28 22.79
C LEU A 223 -8.16 -1.47 21.96
N VAL A 224 -7.65 -1.22 20.74
CA VAL A 224 -7.08 -2.28 19.89
C VAL A 224 -5.91 -2.94 20.61
N HIS A 225 -4.93 -2.20 21.12
CA HIS A 225 -3.76 -2.78 21.80
C HIS A 225 -4.12 -3.52 23.09
N LYS A 226 -5.21 -3.13 23.77
CA LYS A 226 -5.73 -3.88 24.93
C LYS A 226 -6.27 -5.25 24.53
N LEU A 227 -6.97 -5.34 23.40
CA LEU A 227 -7.62 -6.57 22.94
C LEU A 227 -6.68 -7.45 22.10
N GLN A 228 -5.78 -6.83 21.34
CA GLN A 228 -4.88 -7.42 20.36
C GLN A 228 -3.49 -6.78 20.49
N PRO A 229 -2.71 -7.14 21.53
CA PRO A 229 -1.45 -6.47 21.86
C PRO A 229 -0.36 -6.64 20.79
N MET A 230 -0.47 -7.63 19.92
CA MET A 230 0.46 -7.85 18.80
C MET A 230 -0.02 -7.29 17.47
N ALA A 231 -1.25 -6.76 17.40
CA ALA A 231 -1.74 -6.08 16.21
C ALA A 231 -1.10 -4.69 16.10
N CYS A 232 -0.60 -4.36 14.92
CA CYS A 232 -0.29 -2.98 14.57
C CYS A 232 -1.58 -2.26 14.13
N THR A 233 -1.76 -1.00 14.51
CA THR A 233 -2.80 -0.15 13.91
C THR A 233 -2.19 0.65 12.75
N PHE A 234 -2.89 0.72 11.62
CA PHE A 234 -2.52 1.59 10.50
C PHE A 234 -3.35 2.86 10.54
N ASP A 235 -2.65 4.01 10.54
CA ASP A 235 -3.15 5.40 10.60
C ASP A 235 -4.26 5.68 11.64
N PRO A 236 -4.47 6.93 12.09
CA PRO A 236 -3.67 8.13 11.88
C PRO A 236 -2.63 8.31 13.03
N LEU A 237 -2.28 9.56 13.39
CA LEU A 237 -1.33 9.86 14.46
C LEU A 237 -1.61 9.08 15.75
N GLY A 238 -0.55 8.43 16.26
CA GLY A 238 -0.60 7.54 17.41
C GLY A 238 -0.67 6.05 17.03
N ALA A 239 -0.98 5.75 15.76
CA ALA A 239 -0.96 4.40 15.23
C ALA A 239 0.48 3.86 15.05
N ASP A 240 0.61 2.55 14.84
CA ASP A 240 1.91 1.90 14.69
C ASP A 240 2.49 2.03 13.27
N ILE A 241 1.66 2.21 12.25
CA ILE A 241 2.02 2.22 10.82
C ILE A 241 1.40 3.44 10.14
N ARG A 242 2.12 4.05 9.18
CA ARG A 242 1.62 5.16 8.37
C ARG A 242 1.35 4.75 6.93
N TRP A 243 0.45 5.45 6.27
CA TRP A 243 0.37 5.42 4.81
C TRP A 243 1.64 5.98 4.14
N VAL A 244 2.04 5.37 3.01
CA VAL A 244 3.17 5.85 2.20
C VAL A 244 2.87 7.12 1.39
N GLY A 245 1.63 7.59 1.37
CA GLY A 245 1.24 8.82 0.68
C GLY A 245 0.94 8.67 -0.82
N ASN A 246 0.74 7.45 -1.32
CA ASN A 246 0.14 7.19 -2.63
C ASN A 246 -0.42 5.76 -2.69
N GLU A 247 -1.23 5.47 -3.71
CA GLU A 247 -1.79 4.14 -3.98
C GLU A 247 -1.18 3.50 -5.24
N ASP A 248 -0.13 4.10 -5.81
CA ASP A 248 0.58 3.59 -7.00
C ASP A 248 1.59 2.48 -6.64
N GLY A 249 1.77 2.23 -5.34
CA GLY A 249 2.70 1.24 -4.81
C GLY A 249 4.15 1.74 -4.84
N HIS A 250 4.40 2.99 -4.43
CA HIS A 250 5.73 3.58 -4.49
C HIS A 250 6.18 4.20 -3.17
N ALA A 251 7.14 3.61 -2.46
CA ALA A 251 7.81 4.26 -1.34
C ALA A 251 8.89 5.23 -1.83
N GLY A 252 9.20 6.30 -1.09
CA GLY A 252 10.29 7.21 -1.46
C GLY A 252 11.67 6.52 -1.44
N ASP A 253 12.65 7.08 -2.14
CA ASP A 253 14.06 6.71 -1.98
C ASP A 253 14.88 7.96 -1.61
N PRO A 254 15.14 8.21 -0.31
CA PRO A 254 14.94 7.30 0.83
C PRO A 254 13.50 7.23 1.36
N CYS A 255 13.21 6.18 2.14
CA CYS A 255 12.02 6.07 2.99
C CYS A 255 12.42 5.78 4.45
N TRP A 256 12.37 6.80 5.31
CA TRP A 256 12.66 6.69 6.74
C TRP A 256 11.45 6.14 7.50
N PRO A 257 11.65 5.23 8.48
CA PRO A 257 10.56 4.72 9.31
C PRO A 257 10.20 5.66 10.47
N THR A 258 10.72 6.89 10.47
CA THR A 258 10.51 7.87 11.53
C THR A 258 9.69 9.06 11.05
N MET A 259 8.85 9.61 11.93
CA MET A 259 7.96 10.74 11.64
C MET A 259 7.96 11.77 12.79
N PRO A 260 7.67 13.05 12.50
CA PRO A 260 7.42 14.05 13.53
C PRO A 260 6.19 13.71 14.37
N ASN A 261 6.12 14.25 15.58
CA ASN A 261 4.96 14.09 16.45
C ASN A 261 3.88 15.15 16.17
N HIS A 262 3.31 15.10 14.96
CA HIS A 262 2.18 15.93 14.56
C HIS A 262 1.28 15.17 13.57
N PRO A 263 0.05 15.66 13.28
CA PRO A 263 -0.83 15.02 12.31
C PRO A 263 -0.13 14.76 10.98
N TYR A 264 -0.51 13.68 10.31
CA TYR A 264 0.10 13.25 9.06
C TYR A 264 0.09 14.38 8.02
N VAL A 265 1.24 14.60 7.37
CA VAL A 265 1.40 15.57 6.28
C VAL A 265 1.83 14.82 5.03
N GLN A 266 1.11 15.03 3.93
CA GLN A 266 1.34 14.32 2.66
C GLN A 266 2.79 14.37 2.17
N THR A 267 3.44 15.53 2.31
CA THR A 267 4.82 15.75 1.85
C THR A 267 5.86 14.93 2.62
N GLU A 268 5.50 14.43 3.82
CA GLU A 268 6.37 13.62 4.66
C GLU A 268 6.08 12.12 4.54
N GLY A 269 4.88 11.72 4.14
CA GLY A 269 4.46 10.31 4.13
C GLY A 269 5.38 9.41 3.30
N ASN A 270 5.72 9.86 2.10
CA ASN A 270 6.46 9.05 1.12
C ASN A 270 7.90 8.76 1.51
N SER A 271 8.61 9.78 2.01
CA SER A 271 10.01 9.67 2.36
C SER A 271 10.25 9.50 3.86
N GLY A 272 9.26 9.77 4.71
CA GLY A 272 9.45 9.92 6.15
C GLY A 272 10.39 11.08 6.51
N VAL A 273 10.62 11.26 7.81
CA VAL A 273 11.53 12.30 8.32
C VAL A 273 12.62 11.65 9.15
N ARG A 274 13.86 11.71 8.66
CA ARG A 274 15.02 11.09 9.32
C ARG A 274 15.22 11.62 10.73
N GLY A 275 15.37 10.71 11.70
CA GLY A 275 15.72 11.07 13.08
C GLY A 275 14.58 11.72 13.87
N ALA A 276 13.37 11.74 13.30
CA ALA A 276 12.18 12.22 13.98
C ALA A 276 11.78 11.30 15.16
N PRO A 277 11.03 11.82 16.16
CA PRO A 277 10.88 11.16 17.46
C PRO A 277 9.95 9.95 17.46
N LEU A 278 9.07 9.78 16.46
CA LEU A 278 8.17 8.63 16.38
C LEU A 278 8.74 7.57 15.45
N TRP A 279 8.70 6.30 15.87
CA TRP A 279 8.84 5.17 14.96
C TRP A 279 7.46 4.88 14.37
N TRP A 280 7.25 5.31 13.12
CA TRP A 280 5.97 5.25 12.44
C TRP A 280 6.20 4.87 10.98
N PRO A 281 6.58 3.61 10.69
CA PRO A 281 7.02 3.14 9.38
C PRO A 281 5.91 3.16 8.34
N ALA A 282 6.29 3.34 7.07
CA ALA A 282 5.34 3.34 5.96
C ALA A 282 4.95 1.92 5.54
N GLU A 283 3.66 1.73 5.28
CA GLU A 283 3.11 0.64 4.47
C GLU A 283 2.84 1.15 3.05
N THR A 284 3.33 0.42 2.05
CA THR A 284 3.16 0.76 0.64
C THR A 284 2.05 -0.10 0.04
N ASN A 285 0.86 0.49 -0.10
CA ASN A 285 -0.34 -0.18 -0.59
C ASN A 285 -0.60 0.10 -2.07
N THR A 286 -1.08 -0.91 -2.80
CA THR A 286 -1.67 -0.76 -4.13
C THR A 286 -2.54 -1.98 -4.45
N SER A 287 -3.41 -1.88 -5.46
CA SER A 287 -4.17 -3.02 -5.97
C SER A 287 -3.41 -3.79 -7.05
N ILE A 288 -3.72 -5.07 -7.24
CA ILE A 288 -3.26 -5.80 -8.44
C ILE A 288 -3.94 -5.28 -9.71
N ARG A 289 -5.08 -4.58 -9.57
CA ARG A 289 -5.87 -3.97 -10.64
C ARG A 289 -5.75 -2.43 -10.61
N PRO A 290 -6.38 -1.71 -11.55
CA PRO A 290 -6.66 -0.30 -11.41
C PRO A 290 -7.46 0.01 -10.13
N GLY A 291 -8.63 -0.61 -9.96
CA GLY A 291 -9.50 -0.41 -8.80
C GLY A 291 -9.15 -1.31 -7.61
N TRP A 292 -9.69 -0.96 -6.44
CA TRP A 292 -9.61 -1.77 -5.23
C TRP A 292 -10.64 -2.90 -5.24
N PHE A 293 -11.84 -2.68 -5.79
CA PHE A 293 -12.85 -3.74 -5.93
C PHE A 293 -12.74 -4.45 -7.28
N TYR A 294 -13.40 -5.61 -7.40
CA TYR A 294 -13.41 -6.34 -8.66
C TYR A 294 -14.33 -5.65 -9.67
N HIS A 295 -13.76 -5.35 -10.83
CA HIS A 295 -14.46 -4.90 -12.03
C HIS A 295 -14.07 -5.81 -13.21
N ALA A 296 -15.06 -6.37 -13.91
CA ALA A 296 -14.80 -7.35 -14.97
C ALA A 296 -14.05 -6.77 -16.17
N ASP A 297 -14.24 -5.48 -16.47
CA ASP A 297 -13.51 -4.76 -17.51
C ASP A 297 -12.04 -4.46 -17.13
N GLU A 298 -11.65 -4.72 -15.88
CA GLU A 298 -10.26 -4.64 -15.42
C GLU A 298 -9.51 -5.97 -15.54
N ASP A 299 -10.16 -7.05 -16.00
CA ASP A 299 -9.52 -8.35 -16.23
C ASP A 299 -8.36 -8.25 -17.24
N LEU A 300 -8.41 -7.26 -18.14
CA LEU A 300 -7.35 -6.94 -19.11
C LEU A 300 -6.26 -6.01 -18.56
N GLN A 301 -6.49 -5.43 -17.39
CA GLN A 301 -5.66 -4.37 -16.79
C GLN A 301 -4.97 -4.82 -15.50
N VAL A 302 -5.04 -6.11 -15.19
CA VAL A 302 -4.26 -6.74 -14.12
C VAL A 302 -2.78 -6.40 -14.31
N LYS A 303 -2.15 -5.86 -13.27
CA LYS A 303 -0.73 -5.52 -13.26
C LYS A 303 0.09 -6.74 -13.67
N SER A 304 1.01 -6.53 -14.60
CA SER A 304 1.88 -7.61 -15.08
C SER A 304 2.80 -8.11 -13.97
N PRO A 305 3.28 -9.36 -14.05
CA PRO A 305 4.27 -9.90 -13.09
C PRO A 305 5.51 -9.01 -12.96
N GLN A 306 5.95 -8.38 -14.06
CA GLN A 306 7.09 -7.47 -14.06
C GLN A 306 6.79 -6.19 -13.26
N ARG A 307 5.58 -5.63 -13.36
CA ARG A 307 5.18 -4.48 -12.54
C ARG A 307 5.09 -4.87 -11.06
N LEU A 308 4.64 -6.08 -10.74
CA LEU A 308 4.63 -6.59 -9.35
C LEU A 308 6.05 -6.75 -8.79
N MET A 309 7.02 -7.20 -9.61
CA MET A 309 8.44 -7.22 -9.22
C MET A 309 8.99 -5.81 -8.96
N GLN A 310 8.63 -4.83 -9.80
CA GLN A 310 9.01 -3.44 -9.58
C GLN A 310 8.37 -2.88 -8.30
N PHE A 311 7.09 -3.18 -8.04
CA PHE A 311 6.41 -2.79 -6.81
C PHE A 311 7.11 -3.36 -5.58
N HIS A 312 7.51 -4.63 -5.62
CA HIS A 312 8.32 -5.24 -4.56
C HIS A 312 9.63 -4.45 -4.29
N ASP A 313 10.36 -4.10 -5.34
CA ASP A 313 11.61 -3.35 -5.21
C ASP A 313 11.37 -1.90 -4.74
N GLU A 314 10.24 -1.29 -5.12
CA GLU A 314 9.80 0.06 -4.73
C GLU A 314 9.12 0.12 -3.35
N SER A 315 8.99 -1.00 -2.65
CA SER A 315 8.41 -1.10 -1.30
C SER A 315 9.36 -1.82 -0.35
N VAL A 316 9.34 -3.15 -0.37
CA VAL A 316 10.22 -4.05 0.41
C VAL A 316 11.69 -3.74 0.18
N GLY A 317 12.05 -3.39 -1.06
CA GLY A 317 13.40 -2.99 -1.42
C GLY A 317 13.83 -1.63 -0.87
N ARG A 318 12.90 -0.81 -0.36
CA ARG A 318 13.13 0.50 0.27
C ARG A 318 12.84 0.51 1.77
N GLY A 319 12.63 -0.66 2.37
CA GLY A 319 12.46 -0.84 3.82
C GLY A 319 11.03 -0.68 4.34
N THR A 320 10.04 -0.59 3.45
CA THR A 320 8.61 -0.61 3.78
C THR A 320 8.03 -2.02 3.64
N ASN A 321 6.78 -2.21 4.08
CA ASN A 321 6.03 -3.41 3.72
C ASN A 321 5.22 -3.16 2.43
N MET A 322 5.14 -4.19 1.59
CA MET A 322 4.28 -4.27 0.42
C MET A 322 2.91 -4.81 0.82
N MET A 323 1.86 -4.02 0.60
CA MET A 323 0.48 -4.48 0.71
C MET A 323 -0.19 -4.52 -0.66
N LEU A 324 -0.48 -5.73 -1.17
CA LEU A 324 -1.08 -5.94 -2.49
C LEU A 324 -2.56 -6.33 -2.37
N ASN A 325 -3.48 -5.50 -2.89
CA ASN A 325 -4.89 -5.84 -2.90
C ASN A 325 -5.24 -6.89 -3.96
N LEU A 326 -6.03 -7.89 -3.55
CA LEU A 326 -6.53 -9.04 -4.31
C LEU A 326 -8.06 -9.05 -4.21
N PRO A 327 -8.80 -8.40 -5.14
CA PRO A 327 -10.25 -8.33 -5.04
C PRO A 327 -10.92 -9.63 -5.52
N PRO A 328 -11.74 -10.30 -4.70
CA PRO A 328 -12.58 -11.38 -5.17
C PRO A 328 -13.69 -10.86 -6.09
N ASP A 329 -14.00 -11.64 -7.12
CA ASP A 329 -15.10 -11.36 -8.03
C ASP A 329 -16.47 -11.70 -7.43
N ARG A 330 -17.53 -11.61 -8.23
CA ARG A 330 -18.91 -11.90 -7.79
C ARG A 330 -19.16 -13.37 -7.47
N ARG A 331 -18.28 -14.30 -7.87
CA ARG A 331 -18.31 -15.70 -7.42
C ARG A 331 -17.79 -15.79 -5.97
N GLY A 332 -16.97 -14.83 -5.55
CA GLY A 332 -16.24 -14.86 -4.29
C GLY A 332 -14.87 -15.52 -4.43
N LEU A 333 -14.26 -15.44 -5.62
CA LEU A 333 -12.96 -16.04 -5.96
C LEU A 333 -12.01 -14.96 -6.50
N ILE A 334 -10.70 -15.16 -6.33
CA ILE A 334 -9.71 -14.40 -7.10
C ILE A 334 -9.79 -14.82 -8.57
N ALA A 335 -9.98 -13.87 -9.47
CA ALA A 335 -10.16 -14.14 -10.89
C ALA A 335 -8.89 -14.71 -11.54
N GLU A 336 -9.09 -15.47 -12.61
CA GLU A 336 -8.05 -16.25 -13.28
C GLU A 336 -6.86 -15.41 -13.81
N PRO A 337 -7.05 -14.20 -14.38
CA PRO A 337 -5.93 -13.33 -14.79
C PRO A 337 -5.03 -12.91 -13.62
N ASP A 338 -5.62 -12.63 -12.46
CA ASP A 338 -4.93 -12.29 -11.21
C ASP A 338 -4.10 -13.47 -10.74
N LEU A 339 -4.70 -14.67 -10.69
CA LEU A 339 -4.00 -15.91 -10.32
C LEU A 339 -2.76 -16.16 -11.19
N ALA A 340 -2.87 -15.97 -12.50
CA ALA A 340 -1.75 -16.13 -13.41
C ALA A 340 -0.62 -15.12 -13.14
N SER A 341 -0.97 -13.84 -12.94
CA SER A 341 0.00 -12.80 -12.63
C SER A 341 0.70 -13.03 -11.28
N LEU A 342 -0.08 -13.33 -10.24
CA LEU A 342 0.40 -13.64 -8.89
C LEU A 342 1.36 -14.83 -8.87
N LYS A 343 1.01 -15.91 -9.57
CA LYS A 343 1.84 -17.11 -9.66
C LYS A 343 3.18 -16.79 -10.33
N SER A 344 3.16 -16.13 -11.49
CA SER A 344 4.39 -15.80 -12.23
C SER A 344 5.30 -14.86 -11.43
N PHE A 345 4.71 -13.84 -10.79
CA PHE A 345 5.45 -12.95 -9.88
C PHE A 345 6.08 -13.72 -8.73
N GLY A 346 5.31 -14.55 -8.02
CA GLY A 346 5.82 -15.28 -6.87
C GLY A 346 6.86 -16.35 -7.23
N ASP A 347 6.73 -17.02 -8.39
CA ASP A 347 7.74 -17.95 -8.89
C ASP A 347 9.07 -17.24 -9.16
N ALA A 348 9.03 -16.09 -9.82
CA ALA A 348 10.20 -15.26 -10.08
C ALA A 348 10.84 -14.72 -8.80
N LEU A 349 10.03 -14.29 -7.84
CA LEU A 349 10.48 -13.81 -6.55
C LEU A 349 11.20 -14.91 -5.78
N ARG A 350 10.58 -16.09 -5.64
CA ARG A 350 11.19 -17.26 -4.98
C ARG A 350 12.50 -17.65 -5.67
N ALA A 351 12.52 -17.73 -7.00
CA ALA A 351 13.70 -18.11 -7.76
C ALA A 351 14.84 -17.09 -7.61
N SER A 352 14.52 -15.78 -7.61
CA SER A 352 15.49 -14.71 -7.46
C SER A 352 16.20 -14.76 -6.09
N PHE A 353 15.48 -15.09 -5.02
CA PHE A 353 16.04 -15.11 -3.66
C PHE A 353 16.39 -16.53 -3.15
N ALA A 354 16.33 -17.55 -4.00
CA ALA A 354 16.50 -18.96 -3.60
C ALA A 354 17.91 -19.28 -3.11
N THR A 355 18.94 -18.61 -3.65
CA THR A 355 20.34 -18.90 -3.34
C THR A 355 21.08 -17.60 -3.02
N ASP A 356 21.50 -17.45 -1.76
CA ASP A 356 22.43 -16.40 -1.37
C ASP A 356 23.85 -16.73 -1.87
N LEU A 357 24.30 -15.95 -2.84
CA LEU A 357 25.60 -16.03 -3.50
C LEU A 357 26.73 -15.44 -2.65
N ALA A 358 26.42 -14.75 -1.55
CA ALA A 358 27.39 -14.36 -0.53
C ALA A 358 27.79 -15.55 0.36
N LYS A 359 27.02 -16.65 0.37
CA LYS A 359 27.34 -17.82 1.19
C LYS A 359 28.70 -18.43 0.82
N GLY A 360 29.52 -18.64 1.86
CA GLY A 360 30.90 -19.12 1.73
C GLY A 360 31.91 -18.00 1.48
N ALA A 361 31.50 -16.73 1.48
CA ALA A 361 32.42 -15.60 1.49
C ALA A 361 33.14 -15.46 2.83
N VAL A 362 34.30 -14.82 2.81
CA VAL A 362 35.00 -14.36 4.02
C VAL A 362 34.72 -12.88 4.21
N ALA A 363 34.14 -12.51 5.35
CA ALA A 363 33.84 -11.12 5.69
C ALA A 363 34.98 -10.51 6.51
N THR A 364 35.42 -9.31 6.12
CA THR A 364 36.39 -8.48 6.87
C THR A 364 35.87 -7.06 6.98
N ALA A 365 36.27 -6.32 8.01
CA ALA A 365 35.82 -4.94 8.19
C ALA A 365 36.96 -4.04 8.64
N SER A 366 36.88 -2.76 8.29
CA SER A 366 37.86 -1.74 8.70
C SER A 366 37.87 -1.50 10.21
N ALA A 367 36.81 -1.88 10.91
CA ALA A 367 36.71 -1.86 12.37
C ALA A 367 35.70 -2.90 12.85
N MET A 368 35.88 -3.39 14.08
CA MET A 368 34.94 -4.27 14.77
C MET A 368 34.87 -3.87 16.25
N ARG A 369 33.65 -3.81 16.81
CA ARG A 369 33.41 -3.51 18.22
C ARG A 369 33.98 -4.60 19.15
N GLY A 370 34.01 -5.84 18.68
CA GLY A 370 34.51 -7.01 19.40
C GLY A 370 34.03 -8.28 18.71
N GLN A 371 34.47 -9.45 19.20
CA GLN A 371 34.15 -10.75 18.58
C GLN A 371 32.65 -11.03 18.46
N ARG A 372 31.83 -10.56 19.42
CA ARG A 372 30.37 -10.65 19.36
C ARG A 372 29.75 -9.89 18.18
N PHE A 373 30.43 -8.87 17.67
CA PHE A 373 29.96 -7.98 16.60
C PHE A 373 30.85 -8.08 15.36
N ALA A 374 31.40 -9.27 15.11
CA ALA A 374 32.33 -9.52 14.03
C ALA A 374 31.70 -9.31 12.65
N ALA A 375 32.54 -9.04 11.64
CA ALA A 375 32.10 -8.87 10.26
C ALA A 375 31.37 -10.11 9.72
N SER A 376 31.71 -11.32 10.19
CA SER A 376 31.09 -12.58 9.78
C SER A 376 29.60 -12.70 10.14
N ASN A 377 29.10 -11.91 11.09
CA ASN A 377 27.70 -11.94 11.49
C ASN A 377 26.77 -11.56 10.33
N VAL A 378 27.23 -10.79 9.33
CA VAL A 378 26.39 -10.43 8.17
C VAL A 378 26.09 -11.61 7.23
N LEU A 379 26.70 -12.78 7.47
CA LEU A 379 26.63 -13.99 6.63
C LEU A 379 26.06 -15.21 7.39
N ASP A 380 25.71 -15.08 8.68
CA ASP A 380 25.34 -16.24 9.51
C ASP A 380 23.86 -16.62 9.44
N GLY A 381 23.03 -15.78 8.79
CA GLY A 381 21.60 -16.00 8.64
C GLY A 381 20.80 -15.81 9.92
N ASN A 382 21.39 -15.24 10.97
CA ASN A 382 20.74 -14.98 12.24
C ASN A 382 20.35 -13.50 12.38
N PRO A 383 19.05 -13.14 12.42
CA PRO A 383 18.64 -11.74 12.50
C PRO A 383 18.97 -11.06 13.83
N GLU A 384 19.37 -11.81 14.86
CA GLU A 384 19.70 -11.30 16.19
C GLU A 384 21.21 -11.01 16.37
N THR A 385 22.05 -11.41 15.41
CA THR A 385 23.48 -11.06 15.34
C THR A 385 23.70 -9.98 14.29
N TYR A 386 24.74 -9.16 14.49
CA TYR A 386 25.07 -8.09 13.56
C TYR A 386 26.54 -7.70 13.66
N TRP A 387 27.09 -7.19 12.56
CA TRP A 387 28.36 -6.48 12.55
C TRP A 387 28.18 -5.06 13.08
N SER A 388 29.10 -4.63 13.95
CA SER A 388 29.15 -3.26 14.46
C SER A 388 30.58 -2.83 14.79
N THR A 389 30.76 -1.53 15.00
CA THR A 389 32.06 -0.88 15.22
C THR A 389 32.10 -0.16 16.58
N PRO A 390 33.29 0.27 17.04
CA PRO A 390 33.36 1.23 18.16
C PRO A 390 32.52 2.48 17.86
N ASP A 391 31.95 3.12 18.88
CA ASP A 391 30.96 4.20 18.70
C ASP A 391 31.48 5.42 17.92
N ALA A 392 32.77 5.70 18.03
CA ALA A 392 33.42 6.78 17.29
C ALA A 392 33.57 6.47 15.78
N THR A 393 33.50 5.21 15.36
CA THR A 393 33.71 4.79 13.98
C THR A 393 32.38 4.70 13.23
N LYS A 394 31.96 5.82 12.63
CA LYS A 394 30.64 5.97 11.96
C LYS A 394 30.66 5.72 10.45
N THR A 395 31.83 5.76 9.81
CA THR A 395 32.00 5.56 8.36
C THR A 395 32.91 4.37 8.02
N PRO A 396 32.69 3.18 8.60
CA PRO A 396 33.51 2.00 8.30
C PRO A 396 33.20 1.41 6.91
N SER A 397 34.00 0.42 6.53
CA SER A 397 33.70 -0.46 5.40
C SER A 397 33.76 -1.93 5.82
N LEU A 398 32.94 -2.74 5.14
CA LEU A 398 32.92 -4.21 5.22
C LEU A 398 33.16 -4.77 3.82
N VAL A 399 34.05 -5.76 3.72
CA VAL A 399 34.41 -6.42 2.47
C VAL A 399 34.07 -7.90 2.56
N LEU A 400 33.33 -8.39 1.57
CA LEU A 400 33.13 -9.81 1.32
C LEU A 400 34.12 -10.29 0.26
N ASP A 401 34.88 -11.32 0.57
CA ASP A 401 35.72 -12.04 -0.39
C ASP A 401 34.99 -13.31 -0.85
N LEU A 402 34.34 -13.23 -2.02
CA LEU A 402 33.38 -14.19 -2.56
C LEU A 402 34.03 -15.37 -3.27
N PRO A 403 33.53 -16.62 -3.19
CA PRO A 403 34.05 -17.72 -4.00
C PRO A 403 34.22 -17.34 -5.50
N PRO A 404 35.20 -17.91 -6.23
CA PRO A 404 35.41 -17.56 -7.63
C PRO A 404 34.15 -17.71 -8.49
N GLY A 405 33.96 -16.80 -9.46
CA GLY A 405 32.88 -16.89 -10.46
C GLY A 405 31.48 -16.50 -9.98
N ARG A 406 31.33 -15.89 -8.79
CA ARG A 406 30.02 -15.42 -8.32
C ARG A 406 29.51 -14.26 -9.19
N ARG A 407 28.31 -14.47 -9.75
CA ARG A 407 27.61 -13.52 -10.62
C ARG A 407 26.27 -13.13 -9.99
N PHE A 408 26.03 -11.85 -9.77
CA PHE A 408 24.84 -11.34 -9.09
C PHE A 408 24.41 -9.98 -9.65
N ASP A 409 23.15 -9.63 -9.49
CA ASP A 409 22.57 -8.31 -9.78
C ASP A 409 21.64 -7.81 -8.68
N LEU A 410 21.35 -8.64 -7.68
CA LEU A 410 20.55 -8.29 -6.52
C LEU A 410 21.44 -8.25 -5.28
N ILE A 411 21.35 -7.16 -4.53
CA ILE A 411 22.10 -6.96 -3.29
C ILE A 411 21.09 -6.64 -2.20
N ARG A 412 21.16 -7.33 -1.07
CA ARG A 412 20.27 -7.14 0.07
C ARG A 412 21.04 -6.81 1.32
N ILE A 413 20.60 -5.77 2.02
CA ILE A 413 21.26 -5.24 3.22
C ILE A 413 20.20 -4.97 4.27
N ARG A 414 20.48 -5.31 5.53
CA ARG A 414 19.57 -5.06 6.65
C ARG A 414 20.29 -4.46 7.85
N GLU A 415 19.59 -3.58 8.58
CA GLU A 415 20.04 -3.09 9.87
C GLU A 415 19.37 -3.84 11.03
N ALA A 416 20.04 -3.84 12.19
CA ALA A 416 19.46 -4.30 13.45
C ALA A 416 18.44 -3.27 13.96
N LEU A 417 17.18 -3.35 13.50
CA LEU A 417 16.16 -2.33 13.76
C LEU A 417 15.87 -2.05 15.23
N ALA A 418 16.08 -3.02 16.12
CA ALA A 418 15.95 -2.82 17.57
C ALA A 418 16.89 -1.72 18.11
N LEU A 419 17.91 -1.34 17.33
CA LEU A 419 18.85 -0.26 17.63
C LEU A 419 18.58 1.04 16.87
N GLY A 420 17.44 1.13 16.16
CA GLY A 420 17.05 2.24 15.29
C GLY A 420 17.69 2.15 13.89
N VAL A 421 17.29 3.06 12.99
CA VAL A 421 17.92 3.22 11.66
C VAL A 421 19.14 4.11 11.79
N ARG A 422 20.33 3.59 11.46
CA ARG A 422 21.60 4.27 11.72
C ARG A 422 22.24 4.75 10.44
N VAL A 423 22.23 3.95 9.38
CA VAL A 423 22.91 4.33 8.15
C VAL A 423 22.10 5.39 7.40
N THR A 424 22.69 6.58 7.20
CA THR A 424 22.06 7.57 6.32
C THR A 424 22.42 7.37 4.87
N LYS A 425 23.69 7.17 4.57
CA LYS A 425 24.16 7.00 3.20
C LYS A 425 25.20 5.89 3.16
N PHE A 426 25.13 5.06 2.13
CA PHE A 426 26.07 3.99 1.91
C PHE A 426 26.31 3.77 0.41
N ALA A 427 27.39 3.07 0.11
CA ALA A 427 27.73 2.70 -1.25
C ALA A 427 28.18 1.25 -1.31
N ILE A 428 27.96 0.63 -2.48
CA ILE A 428 28.44 -0.71 -2.80
C ILE A 428 29.44 -0.60 -3.93
N ASP A 429 30.61 -1.20 -3.71
CA ASP A 429 31.64 -1.34 -4.73
C ASP A 429 31.90 -2.81 -5.04
N VAL A 430 32.34 -3.08 -6.26
CA VAL A 430 32.89 -4.38 -6.67
C VAL A 430 34.33 -4.21 -7.14
N ALA A 431 35.18 -5.17 -6.81
CA ALA A 431 36.54 -5.19 -7.33
C ALA A 431 36.59 -5.92 -8.68
N ASP A 432 37.32 -5.36 -9.65
CA ASP A 432 37.65 -6.04 -10.89
C ASP A 432 38.72 -7.13 -10.69
N ALA A 433 39.13 -7.79 -11.78
CA ALA A 433 40.15 -8.84 -11.75
C ALA A 433 41.53 -8.34 -11.30
N ASN A 434 41.82 -7.04 -11.47
CA ASN A 434 43.07 -6.41 -11.04
C ASN A 434 42.99 -5.87 -9.60
N GLY A 435 41.83 -6.03 -8.95
CA GLY A 435 41.57 -5.57 -7.60
C GLY A 435 41.20 -4.09 -7.49
N ALA A 436 40.98 -3.39 -8.60
CA ALA A 436 40.51 -2.00 -8.59
C ALA A 436 39.02 -1.95 -8.25
N TRP A 437 38.65 -1.02 -7.38
CA TRP A 437 37.27 -0.86 -6.92
C TRP A 437 36.46 0.01 -7.87
N ARG A 438 35.24 -0.42 -8.18
CA ARG A 438 34.24 0.35 -8.93
C ARG A 438 32.95 0.41 -8.12
N GLU A 439 32.44 1.62 -7.89
CA GLU A 439 31.12 1.83 -7.30
C GLU A 439 30.04 1.32 -8.27
N VAL A 440 29.09 0.53 -7.76
CA VAL A 440 27.97 -0.02 -8.53
C VAL A 440 26.62 0.46 -8.02
N ALA A 441 26.56 0.98 -6.79
CA ALA A 441 25.35 1.58 -6.22
C ALA A 441 25.69 2.55 -5.10
N VAL A 442 24.87 3.60 -4.96
CA VAL A 442 24.87 4.53 -3.83
C VAL A 442 23.42 4.82 -3.48
N HIS A 443 23.07 4.66 -2.21
CA HIS A 443 21.72 4.91 -1.72
C HIS A 443 21.76 5.51 -0.32
N GLU A 444 20.62 6.04 0.08
CA GLU A 444 20.35 6.47 1.45
C GLU A 444 19.53 5.41 2.17
N CYS A 445 19.37 5.49 3.50
CA CYS A 445 18.50 4.64 4.33
C CYS A 445 18.54 3.13 4.02
N ILE A 446 19.20 2.34 4.87
CA ILE A 446 19.07 0.88 4.79
C ILE A 446 17.77 0.44 5.47
N GLY A 447 17.57 0.83 6.73
CA GLY A 447 16.34 0.56 7.46
C GLY A 447 16.09 -0.94 7.65
N ALA A 448 14.82 -1.35 7.56
CA ALA A 448 14.43 -2.75 7.73
C ALA A 448 15.10 -3.67 6.70
N GLN A 449 15.26 -3.12 5.49
CA GLN A 449 15.91 -3.77 4.37
C GLN A 449 16.10 -2.79 3.23
N ARG A 450 17.21 -2.98 2.51
CA ARG A 450 17.46 -2.35 1.23
C ARG A 450 17.79 -3.43 0.20
N ILE A 451 17.01 -3.50 -0.89
CA ILE A 451 17.26 -4.38 -2.03
C ILE A 451 17.65 -3.50 -3.21
N ILE A 452 18.82 -3.76 -3.79
CA ILE A 452 19.36 -3.03 -4.93
C ILE A 452 19.41 -3.99 -6.10
N ARG A 453 18.73 -3.63 -7.19
CA ARG A 453 18.82 -4.30 -8.49
C ARG A 453 19.75 -3.52 -9.40
N LEU A 454 20.88 -4.11 -9.75
CA LEU A 454 21.81 -3.55 -10.71
C LEU A 454 21.22 -3.64 -12.14
N PRO A 455 21.57 -2.71 -13.05
CA PRO A 455 21.10 -2.74 -14.43
C PRO A 455 21.50 -4.01 -15.20
N ALA A 456 22.59 -4.66 -14.78
CA ALA A 456 23.05 -5.93 -15.32
C ALA A 456 23.83 -6.72 -14.25
N PRO A 457 23.84 -8.07 -14.32
CA PRO A 457 24.65 -8.88 -13.44
C PRO A 457 26.15 -8.62 -13.59
N VAL A 458 26.81 -8.53 -12.45
CA VAL A 458 28.26 -8.37 -12.34
C VAL A 458 28.89 -9.66 -11.82
N THR A 459 30.12 -9.94 -12.27
CA THR A 459 30.96 -11.00 -11.71
C THR A 459 32.06 -10.35 -10.90
N ALA A 460 32.17 -10.69 -9.62
CA ALA A 460 33.16 -10.07 -8.73
C ALA A 460 33.76 -11.09 -7.75
N ARG A 461 35.06 -10.93 -7.45
CA ARG A 461 35.72 -11.66 -6.37
C ARG A 461 35.52 -10.96 -5.02
N ARG A 462 35.43 -9.62 -5.01
CA ARG A 462 35.22 -8.85 -3.79
C ARG A 462 34.10 -7.84 -3.94
N VAL A 463 33.29 -7.72 -2.89
CA VAL A 463 32.21 -6.73 -2.76
C VAL A 463 32.45 -5.93 -1.49
N ARG A 464 32.31 -4.61 -1.54
CA ARG A 464 32.53 -3.72 -0.41
C ARG A 464 31.28 -2.90 -0.12
N LEU A 465 30.78 -3.00 1.11
CA LEU A 465 29.84 -2.05 1.69
C LEU A 465 30.65 -0.92 2.35
N ARG A 466 30.42 0.32 1.93
CA ARG A 466 30.95 1.53 2.58
C ARG A 466 29.81 2.27 3.27
N ILE A 467 29.94 2.50 4.57
CA ILE A 467 29.07 3.46 5.25
C ILE A 467 29.66 4.85 4.99
N VAL A 468 28.92 5.66 4.24
CA VAL A 468 29.35 7.00 3.81
C VAL A 468 28.94 8.04 4.84
N GLU A 469 27.73 7.89 5.39
CA GLU A 469 27.22 8.77 6.44
C GLU A 469 26.37 7.96 7.43
N ALA A 470 26.61 8.18 8.72
CA ALA A 470 25.79 7.68 9.81
C ALA A 470 25.96 8.56 11.07
N PRO A 471 24.91 8.77 11.87
CA PRO A 471 24.98 9.54 13.12
C PRO A 471 25.53 8.71 14.29
N ALA A 472 25.53 7.37 14.15
CA ALA A 472 26.04 6.39 15.10
C ALA A 472 26.80 5.27 14.37
N CYS A 473 27.53 4.43 15.11
CA CYS A 473 28.14 3.22 14.55
C CYS A 473 27.07 2.33 13.87
N PRO A 474 27.35 1.70 12.72
CA PRO A 474 26.38 0.84 12.05
C PRO A 474 26.09 -0.43 12.85
N ALA A 475 24.94 -1.03 12.58
CA ALA A 475 24.57 -2.36 13.07
C ALA A 475 23.93 -3.13 11.91
N ILE A 476 24.74 -3.88 11.15
CA ILE A 476 24.30 -4.58 9.93
C ILE A 476 24.10 -6.05 10.24
N THR A 477 22.88 -6.56 10.04
CA THR A 477 22.53 -7.97 10.28
C THR A 477 22.78 -8.84 9.04
N GLU A 478 22.75 -8.24 7.85
CA GLU A 478 22.81 -9.00 6.60
C GLU A 478 23.50 -8.22 5.49
N LEU A 479 24.35 -8.89 4.71
CA LEU A 479 24.80 -8.48 3.38
C LEU A 479 24.80 -9.70 2.45
N SER A 480 23.73 -9.83 1.66
CA SER A 480 23.48 -10.99 0.80
C SER A 480 23.44 -10.60 -0.68
N LEU A 481 23.76 -11.57 -1.54
CA LEU A 481 23.87 -11.37 -2.98
C LEU A 481 23.01 -12.40 -3.71
N PHE A 482 22.27 -11.98 -4.72
CA PHE A 482 21.37 -12.87 -5.46
C PHE A 482 21.43 -12.60 -6.96
N LEU A 483 20.95 -13.56 -7.75
CA LEU A 483 20.80 -13.42 -9.18
C LEU A 483 19.32 -13.39 -9.53
N SER A 484 18.87 -12.32 -10.15
CA SER A 484 17.48 -12.12 -10.49
C SER A 484 17.00 -13.09 -11.55
N VAL A 485 15.74 -13.49 -11.41
CA VAL A 485 14.99 -14.27 -12.39
C VAL A 485 13.81 -13.43 -12.84
N ALA A 486 13.74 -13.17 -14.14
CA ALA A 486 12.63 -12.43 -14.72
C ALA A 486 11.34 -13.26 -14.63
N PRO A 487 10.19 -12.66 -14.30
CA PRO A 487 8.93 -13.36 -14.32
C PRO A 487 8.51 -13.71 -15.75
N VAL A 488 7.80 -14.83 -15.88
CA VAL A 488 7.23 -15.27 -17.15
C VAL A 488 6.10 -14.31 -17.51
N ALA A 489 6.14 -13.74 -18.72
CA ALA A 489 5.07 -12.89 -19.20
C ALA A 489 3.74 -13.66 -19.23
N VAL A 490 2.70 -13.05 -18.68
CA VAL A 490 1.34 -13.57 -18.74
C VAL A 490 0.63 -12.83 -19.87
N ALA A 491 0.01 -13.58 -20.79
CA ALA A 491 -0.77 -12.99 -21.86
C ALA A 491 -1.91 -12.15 -21.28
N ALA A 492 -2.20 -11.00 -21.90
CA ALA A 492 -3.41 -10.26 -21.56
C ALA A 492 -4.62 -11.19 -21.73
N SER A 493 -5.52 -11.19 -20.76
CA SER A 493 -6.75 -11.98 -20.80
C SER A 493 -7.57 -11.65 -22.07
N GLN A 494 -8.52 -12.51 -22.45
CA GLN A 494 -9.53 -12.14 -23.44
C GLN A 494 -10.71 -11.50 -22.70
N ALA A 495 -11.25 -10.40 -23.24
CA ALA A 495 -12.34 -9.65 -22.60
C ALA A 495 -13.54 -10.56 -22.30
N THR A 496 -13.88 -10.74 -21.01
CA THR A 496 -15.11 -11.41 -20.60
C THR A 496 -16.19 -10.38 -20.31
N GLY A 497 -17.11 -10.19 -21.26
CA GLY A 497 -18.28 -9.33 -21.11
C GLY A 497 -18.06 -7.91 -21.60
N ASN A 498 -18.47 -7.64 -22.84
CA ASN A 498 -18.27 -6.35 -23.51
C ASN A 498 -19.29 -5.29 -23.02
N LYS A 499 -19.18 -4.90 -21.74
CA LYS A 499 -19.99 -3.82 -21.18
C LYS A 499 -19.51 -2.45 -21.64
N ILE A 500 -18.23 -2.28 -21.97
CA ILE A 500 -17.72 -1.00 -22.46
C ILE A 500 -18.23 -0.75 -23.87
N ILE A 501 -18.73 0.47 -24.10
CA ILE A 501 -19.12 0.92 -25.43
C ILE A 501 -17.84 1.30 -26.17
N ALA A 502 -17.57 0.64 -27.30
CA ALA A 502 -16.43 0.95 -28.14
C ALA A 502 -16.51 2.42 -28.62
N LYS A 503 -15.40 3.14 -28.53
CA LYS A 503 -15.30 4.56 -28.91
C LYS A 503 -15.21 4.79 -30.42
N THR A 504 -15.37 3.75 -31.23
CA THR A 504 -15.33 3.86 -32.69
C THR A 504 -16.42 4.82 -33.19
N GLY A 505 -16.01 5.94 -33.78
CA GLY A 505 -16.92 6.98 -34.27
C GLY A 505 -17.34 8.01 -33.21
N TRP A 506 -16.77 7.95 -32.00
CA TRP A 506 -16.99 9.00 -31.00
C TRP A 506 -16.24 10.28 -31.37
N THR A 507 -16.83 11.42 -31.02
CA THR A 507 -16.23 12.75 -31.23
C THR A 507 -16.54 13.67 -30.06
N ILE A 508 -15.68 14.67 -29.82
CA ILE A 508 -16.00 15.76 -28.92
C ILE A 508 -16.88 16.76 -29.67
N ALA A 509 -18.17 16.81 -29.31
CA ALA A 509 -19.13 17.73 -29.91
C ALA A 509 -18.98 19.16 -29.34
N GLY A 510 -18.37 19.31 -28.16
CA GLY A 510 -17.98 20.59 -27.59
C GLY A 510 -17.29 20.45 -26.24
N ALA A 511 -16.41 21.39 -25.92
CA ALA A 511 -15.80 21.51 -24.59
C ALA A 511 -15.64 22.98 -24.24
N THR A 512 -16.10 23.44 -23.07
CA THR A 512 -16.04 24.87 -22.70
C THR A 512 -15.93 25.04 -21.19
N GLN A 513 -15.47 26.20 -20.75
CA GLN A 513 -15.62 26.63 -19.36
C GLN A 513 -16.75 27.66 -19.30
N HIS A 514 -17.86 27.31 -18.64
CA HIS A 514 -19.06 28.13 -18.57
C HIS A 514 -19.19 28.79 -17.21
N SER A 515 -19.64 30.05 -17.18
CA SER A 515 -19.89 30.79 -15.94
C SER A 515 -21.29 30.48 -15.42
N LEU A 516 -21.40 30.05 -14.16
CA LEU A 516 -22.68 29.78 -13.51
C LEU A 516 -23.29 31.04 -12.91
N ALA A 517 -24.61 31.18 -13.00
CA ALA A 517 -25.35 32.19 -12.25
C ALA A 517 -25.24 31.95 -10.73
N MET A 518 -25.27 33.02 -9.94
CA MET A 518 -25.19 32.95 -8.47
C MET A 518 -26.57 33.13 -7.84
N LYS A 519 -26.98 32.23 -6.95
CA LYS A 519 -28.20 32.34 -6.14
C LYS A 519 -27.87 32.16 -4.66
N SER A 520 -28.20 33.18 -3.86
CA SER A 520 -27.97 33.21 -2.42
C SER A 520 -26.50 33.01 -2.02
N GLY A 521 -25.56 33.55 -2.81
CA GLY A 521 -24.12 33.43 -2.57
C GLY A 521 -23.54 32.06 -2.90
N LYS A 522 -24.32 31.17 -3.53
CA LYS A 522 -23.88 29.87 -4.05
C LYS A 522 -24.14 29.78 -5.55
N PRO A 523 -23.41 28.93 -6.28
CA PRO A 523 -23.70 28.69 -7.70
C PRO A 523 -25.09 28.07 -7.84
N ASP A 524 -25.90 28.61 -8.74
CA ASP A 524 -27.25 28.11 -9.03
C ASP A 524 -27.19 26.99 -10.07
N PHE A 525 -27.13 25.76 -9.59
CA PHE A 525 -27.14 24.56 -10.44
C PHE A 525 -28.53 24.24 -11.01
N ALA A 526 -29.61 24.77 -10.41
CA ALA A 526 -31.00 24.41 -10.75
C ALA A 526 -31.63 25.38 -11.76
N GLY A 527 -31.05 26.58 -11.94
CA GLY A 527 -31.58 27.62 -12.82
C GLY A 527 -31.32 27.41 -14.32
N GLU A 528 -30.38 26.54 -14.70
CA GLU A 528 -30.07 26.21 -16.10
C GLU A 528 -30.56 24.79 -16.43
N THR A 529 -31.83 24.64 -16.82
CA THR A 529 -32.46 23.33 -17.12
C THR A 529 -31.98 22.63 -18.41
N SER A 530 -30.90 23.09 -19.04
CA SER A 530 -30.02 22.26 -19.90
C SER A 530 -28.74 23.03 -20.25
N LEU A 531 -27.57 22.48 -19.94
CA LEU A 531 -26.25 23.09 -20.22
C LEU A 531 -25.84 23.09 -21.71
N ALA A 532 -26.74 22.67 -22.60
CA ALA A 532 -26.49 22.40 -24.02
C ALA A 532 -26.29 23.64 -24.90
N GLY A 533 -26.83 24.79 -24.50
CA GLY A 533 -26.83 26.02 -25.31
C GLY A 533 -25.48 26.74 -25.39
N VAL A 534 -24.47 26.30 -24.66
CA VAL A 534 -23.23 27.05 -24.39
C VAL A 534 -22.01 26.51 -25.16
N LEU A 535 -22.16 25.44 -25.93
CA LEU A 535 -21.02 24.73 -26.51
C LEU A 535 -20.60 25.33 -27.86
N LYS A 536 -19.66 26.29 -27.84
CA LYS A 536 -18.57 26.49 -28.84
C LYS A 536 -17.68 27.71 -28.51
N PRO A 537 -16.36 27.67 -28.80
CA PRO A 537 -15.60 26.58 -29.42
C PRO A 537 -14.89 25.66 -28.41
N ALA A 538 -14.54 24.45 -28.86
CA ALA A 538 -13.92 23.39 -28.07
C ALA A 538 -12.58 23.82 -27.45
N LEU A 539 -12.45 23.65 -26.13
CA LEU A 539 -11.17 23.74 -25.44
C LEU A 539 -10.13 22.84 -26.14
N PRO A 540 -8.96 23.37 -26.55
CA PRO A 540 -7.97 22.61 -27.30
C PRO A 540 -7.56 21.31 -26.61
N GLY A 541 -7.48 20.22 -27.38
CA GLY A 541 -6.97 18.93 -26.92
C GLY A 541 -7.95 18.05 -26.13
N ALA A 542 -9.24 18.40 -26.09
CA ALA A 542 -10.26 17.58 -25.41
C ALA A 542 -10.34 16.13 -25.95
N GLU A 543 -9.99 15.95 -27.22
CA GLU A 543 -10.04 14.69 -27.97
C GLU A 543 -9.11 13.62 -27.38
N ALA A 544 -8.09 14.04 -26.62
CA ALA A 544 -7.20 13.14 -25.89
C ALA A 544 -7.98 12.23 -24.92
N VAL A 545 -9.15 12.63 -24.41
CA VAL A 545 -9.94 11.75 -23.52
C VAL A 545 -10.57 10.55 -24.24
N LEU A 546 -10.53 10.50 -25.57
CA LEU A 546 -11.18 9.47 -26.38
C LEU A 546 -10.19 8.52 -27.10
N ASP A 547 -8.88 8.75 -27.03
CA ASP A 547 -7.88 8.02 -27.83
C ASP A 547 -7.44 6.67 -27.23
N ASP A 548 -7.88 6.36 -26.01
CA ASP A 548 -7.52 5.17 -25.24
C ASP A 548 -6.01 5.06 -24.90
N ASP A 549 -5.27 6.18 -24.95
CA ASP A 549 -3.87 6.26 -24.53
C ASP A 549 -3.75 6.94 -23.16
N LEU A 550 -3.39 6.19 -22.11
CA LEU A 550 -3.19 6.75 -20.76
C LEU A 550 -1.99 7.70 -20.66
N ALA A 551 -1.15 7.79 -21.70
CA ALA A 551 -0.07 8.75 -21.81
C ALA A 551 -0.53 10.11 -22.37
N THR A 552 -1.69 10.19 -23.02
CA THR A 552 -2.27 11.46 -23.45
C THR A 552 -3.21 11.99 -22.36
N VAL A 553 -3.16 13.29 -22.13
CA VAL A 553 -3.92 13.92 -21.03
C VAL A 553 -4.53 15.22 -21.52
N TRP A 554 -5.84 15.32 -21.43
CA TRP A 554 -6.52 16.60 -21.60
C TRP A 554 -6.36 17.43 -20.35
N THR A 555 -5.74 18.61 -20.50
CA THR A 555 -5.55 19.57 -19.40
C THR A 555 -6.23 20.88 -19.73
N THR A 556 -6.93 21.46 -18.76
CA THR A 556 -7.70 22.71 -18.91
C THR A 556 -7.69 23.50 -17.60
N PRO A 557 -7.91 24.83 -17.59
CA PRO A 557 -8.06 25.58 -16.34
C PRO A 557 -9.11 24.95 -15.41
N ALA A 558 -8.83 24.97 -14.11
CA ALA A 558 -9.74 24.43 -13.11
C ALA A 558 -11.07 25.21 -13.08
N PRO A 559 -12.21 24.54 -12.83
CA PRO A 559 -13.45 25.24 -12.52
C PRO A 559 -13.27 26.10 -11.26
N THR A 560 -13.69 27.36 -11.32
CA THR A 560 -13.81 28.27 -10.19
C THR A 560 -15.15 28.08 -9.46
N PRO A 561 -15.34 28.63 -8.25
CA PRO A 561 -16.65 28.60 -7.60
C PRO A 561 -17.80 29.13 -8.46
N THR A 562 -17.53 29.96 -9.48
CA THR A 562 -18.55 30.52 -10.36
C THR A 562 -18.49 29.97 -11.79
N SER A 563 -17.80 28.84 -12.02
CA SER A 563 -17.70 28.25 -13.36
C SER A 563 -17.65 26.73 -13.34
N VAL A 564 -18.12 26.09 -14.41
CA VAL A 564 -18.07 24.65 -14.65
C VAL A 564 -17.29 24.36 -15.93
N VAL A 565 -16.49 23.29 -15.95
CA VAL A 565 -15.90 22.77 -17.20
C VAL A 565 -16.84 21.75 -17.80
N MET A 566 -17.30 22.00 -19.02
CA MET A 566 -18.25 21.16 -19.74
C MET A 566 -17.55 20.38 -20.85
N LEU A 567 -17.92 19.12 -21.00
CA LEU A 567 -17.47 18.22 -22.07
C LEU A 567 -18.69 17.49 -22.66
N MET A 568 -18.95 17.70 -23.95
CA MET A 568 -19.99 17.02 -24.71
C MET A 568 -19.37 16.02 -25.68
N ILE A 569 -19.81 14.77 -25.57
CA ILE A 569 -19.36 13.65 -26.39
C ILE A 569 -20.53 13.19 -27.26
N ASP A 570 -20.31 13.10 -28.57
CA ASP A 570 -21.20 12.38 -29.50
C ASP A 570 -20.64 10.97 -29.67
N MET A 571 -21.39 9.94 -29.26
CA MET A 571 -21.00 8.53 -29.41
C MET A 571 -21.23 8.00 -30.84
N GLY A 572 -21.67 8.85 -31.77
CA GLY A 572 -21.91 8.56 -33.19
C GLY A 572 -23.26 7.89 -33.47
N LYS A 573 -23.78 7.11 -32.52
CA LYS A 573 -25.10 6.46 -32.57
C LYS A 573 -25.72 6.35 -31.18
N ALA A 574 -27.04 6.21 -31.14
CA ALA A 574 -27.74 5.95 -29.90
C ALA A 574 -27.42 4.54 -29.38
N GLU A 575 -27.05 4.45 -28.10
CA GLU A 575 -26.72 3.23 -27.38
C GLU A 575 -27.53 3.16 -26.07
N GLN A 576 -27.74 1.95 -25.55
CA GLN A 576 -28.23 1.75 -24.19
C GLN A 576 -27.06 1.99 -23.22
N VAL A 577 -27.08 3.14 -22.53
CA VAL A 577 -26.02 3.57 -21.61
C VAL A 577 -26.47 3.38 -20.17
N ALA A 578 -25.72 2.60 -19.41
CA ALA A 578 -25.90 2.41 -17.98
C ALA A 578 -25.07 3.41 -17.14
N GLY A 579 -24.05 4.03 -17.72
CA GLY A 579 -23.21 5.00 -17.03
C GLY A 579 -22.03 5.47 -17.87
N PHE A 580 -21.17 6.28 -17.25
CA PHE A 580 -19.90 6.74 -17.84
C PHE A 580 -18.71 6.40 -16.94
N SER A 581 -17.53 6.33 -17.52
CA SER A 581 -16.28 6.12 -16.80
C SER A 581 -15.33 7.30 -16.98
N LEU A 582 -14.58 7.65 -15.94
CA LEU A 582 -13.52 8.64 -15.99
C LEU A 582 -12.20 8.04 -15.51
N THR A 583 -11.17 8.13 -16.35
CA THR A 583 -9.81 7.71 -15.99
C THR A 583 -8.97 8.96 -15.68
N PRO A 584 -8.52 9.14 -14.42
CA PRO A 584 -7.64 10.24 -14.07
C PRO A 584 -6.23 10.01 -14.64
N THR A 585 -5.47 11.10 -14.79
CA THR A 585 -4.05 10.99 -15.18
C THR A 585 -3.22 10.28 -14.12
N ARG A 586 -2.44 9.29 -14.53
CA ARG A 586 -1.44 8.63 -13.69
C ARG A 586 -0.07 9.33 -13.73
N GLN A 587 0.07 10.33 -14.58
CA GLN A 587 1.28 11.15 -14.65
C GLN A 587 1.32 12.12 -13.47
N ALA A 588 2.52 12.38 -12.95
CA ALA A 588 2.71 13.42 -11.95
C ALA A 588 2.68 14.79 -12.66
N LEU A 589 1.57 15.51 -12.54
CA LEU A 589 1.41 16.87 -13.06
C LEU A 589 1.45 17.85 -11.87
N PRO A 590 2.48 18.71 -11.76
CA PRO A 590 2.65 19.56 -10.58
C PRO A 590 1.57 20.63 -10.44
N ASP A 591 0.92 21.04 -11.54
CA ASP A 591 -0.05 22.13 -11.61
C ASP A 591 -1.46 21.69 -12.05
N ALA A 592 -1.71 20.38 -12.10
CA ALA A 592 -3.01 19.84 -12.52
C ALA A 592 -3.46 18.67 -11.63
N GLY A 593 -4.77 18.57 -11.42
CA GLY A 593 -5.37 17.47 -10.66
C GLY A 593 -6.60 16.87 -11.36
N PRO A 594 -7.03 15.67 -10.96
CA PRO A 594 -8.26 15.09 -11.49
C PRO A 594 -9.51 15.88 -11.06
N PRO A 595 -10.61 15.83 -11.82
CA PRO A 595 -11.88 16.43 -11.42
C PRO A 595 -12.34 15.87 -10.06
N GLY A 596 -12.87 16.73 -9.20
CA GLY A 596 -13.40 16.34 -7.89
C GLY A 596 -14.88 15.99 -7.95
N ARG A 597 -15.69 16.76 -8.68
CA ARG A 597 -17.15 16.59 -8.77
C ARG A 597 -17.64 16.61 -10.20
N TYR A 598 -18.76 15.94 -10.43
CA TYR A 598 -19.38 15.84 -11.74
C TYR A 598 -20.89 16.08 -11.70
N THR A 599 -21.42 16.55 -12.82
CA THR A 599 -22.81 16.42 -13.27
C THR A 599 -22.81 15.70 -14.62
N VAL A 600 -23.88 14.98 -14.92
CA VAL A 600 -24.04 14.30 -16.20
C VAL A 600 -25.47 14.39 -16.71
N GLU A 601 -25.60 14.77 -17.97
CA GLU A 601 -26.85 14.75 -18.74
C GLU A 601 -26.68 13.89 -19.98
N THR A 602 -27.80 13.35 -20.48
CA THR A 602 -27.84 12.52 -21.69
C THR A 602 -28.86 13.01 -22.70
N SER A 603 -28.58 12.81 -23.98
CA SER A 603 -29.48 13.15 -25.08
C SER A 603 -29.38 12.14 -26.23
N GLU A 604 -30.48 11.93 -26.96
CA GLU A 604 -30.48 11.13 -28.21
C GLU A 604 -30.25 12.01 -29.45
N ASP A 605 -30.66 13.27 -29.40
CA ASP A 605 -30.71 14.19 -30.55
C ASP A 605 -29.73 15.37 -30.44
N GLY A 606 -29.05 15.51 -29.30
CA GLY A 606 -28.14 16.61 -28.98
C GLY A 606 -28.84 17.93 -28.65
N LYS A 607 -30.17 17.94 -28.58
CA LYS A 607 -31.01 19.13 -28.36
C LYS A 607 -31.82 19.03 -27.09
N THR A 608 -32.39 17.87 -26.82
CA THR A 608 -33.22 17.59 -25.64
C THR A 608 -32.39 16.81 -24.63
N TRP A 609 -32.20 17.37 -23.44
CA TRP A 609 -31.29 16.83 -22.44
C TRP A 609 -32.03 16.40 -21.17
N THR A 610 -31.54 15.32 -20.57
CA THR A 610 -32.12 14.74 -19.37
C THR A 610 -31.03 14.51 -18.32
N PRO A 611 -31.21 14.99 -17.08
CA PRO A 611 -30.29 14.70 -15.98
C PRO A 611 -30.11 13.20 -15.78
N ALA A 612 -28.85 12.77 -15.67
CA ALA A 612 -28.45 11.38 -15.51
C ALA A 612 -27.79 11.10 -14.16
N GLY A 613 -27.19 12.11 -13.55
CA GLY A 613 -26.62 12.04 -12.21
C GLY A 613 -25.75 13.24 -11.88
N GLU A 614 -25.38 13.35 -10.61
CA GLU A 614 -24.38 14.27 -10.10
C GLU A 614 -23.70 13.62 -8.89
N GLY A 615 -22.47 14.02 -8.58
CA GLY A 615 -21.75 13.45 -7.47
C GLY A 615 -20.29 13.87 -7.37
N GLU A 616 -19.55 13.11 -6.58
CA GLU A 616 -18.12 13.29 -6.31
C GLU A 616 -17.33 12.06 -6.78
N PHE A 617 -16.12 12.30 -7.29
CA PHE A 617 -15.15 11.26 -7.57
C PHE A 617 -14.36 10.94 -6.29
N GLY A 618 -14.80 9.88 -5.60
CA GLY A 618 -14.23 9.47 -4.32
C GLY A 618 -12.72 9.18 -4.38
N ASN A 619 -11.92 9.87 -3.56
CA ASN A 619 -10.47 9.68 -3.42
C ASN A 619 -9.66 9.74 -4.72
N ILE A 620 -10.20 10.26 -5.82
CA ILE A 620 -9.57 10.22 -7.14
C ILE A 620 -8.19 10.92 -7.21
N ALA A 621 -7.93 11.85 -6.30
CA ALA A 621 -6.63 12.52 -6.15
C ALA A 621 -5.49 11.56 -5.81
N TYR A 622 -5.79 10.49 -5.07
CA TYR A 622 -4.81 9.54 -4.53
C TYR A 622 -5.03 8.12 -5.08
N ALA A 623 -6.28 7.72 -5.28
CA ALA A 623 -6.74 6.51 -5.94
C ALA A 623 -6.98 6.75 -7.44
N ARG A 624 -5.92 6.66 -8.25
CA ARG A 624 -5.96 7.01 -9.69
C ARG A 624 -6.50 5.88 -10.58
N ALA A 625 -7.46 5.15 -10.04
CA ALA A 625 -8.27 4.14 -10.73
C ALA A 625 -9.34 4.80 -11.61
N THR A 626 -9.79 4.08 -12.63
CA THR A 626 -10.94 4.50 -13.44
C THR A 626 -12.19 4.54 -12.56
N GLN A 627 -12.83 5.70 -12.48
CA GLN A 627 -14.07 5.90 -11.73
C GLN A 627 -15.27 5.57 -12.60
N ARG A 628 -16.15 4.68 -12.15
CA ARG A 628 -17.38 4.30 -12.87
C ARG A 628 -18.59 4.94 -12.21
N ILE A 629 -19.33 5.71 -12.99
CA ILE A 629 -20.53 6.41 -12.55
C ILE A 629 -21.75 5.75 -13.20
N THR A 630 -22.49 5.00 -12.39
CA THR A 630 -23.73 4.32 -12.81
C THR A 630 -24.93 5.27 -12.72
N PHE A 631 -25.73 5.34 -13.77
CA PHE A 631 -26.99 6.06 -13.77
C PHE A 631 -28.05 5.30 -12.95
N ALA A 632 -29.03 6.03 -12.42
CA ALA A 632 -30.13 5.40 -11.66
C ALA A 632 -30.87 4.31 -12.45
N LYS A 633 -30.94 4.46 -13.78
CA LYS A 633 -31.46 3.45 -14.72
C LYS A 633 -30.70 3.56 -16.06
N PRO A 634 -30.49 2.44 -16.77
CA PRO A 634 -30.08 2.47 -18.16
C PRO A 634 -31.00 3.33 -19.01
N ARG A 635 -30.42 4.05 -19.97
CA ARG A 635 -31.12 5.00 -20.81
C ARG A 635 -30.56 4.98 -22.23
N GLN A 636 -31.43 5.18 -23.21
CA GLN A 636 -31.02 5.37 -24.58
C GLN A 636 -30.36 6.75 -24.70
N ALA A 637 -29.12 6.80 -25.19
CA ALA A 637 -28.39 8.06 -25.37
C ALA A 637 -27.42 7.95 -26.54
N ARG A 638 -27.26 9.05 -27.29
CA ARG A 638 -26.19 9.25 -28.27
C ARG A 638 -25.14 10.22 -27.73
N TYR A 639 -25.57 11.19 -26.94
CA TYR A 639 -24.74 12.24 -26.40
C TYR A 639 -24.62 12.15 -24.88
N LEU A 640 -23.40 12.36 -24.39
CA LEU A 640 -23.11 12.57 -22.97
C LEU A 640 -22.63 14.01 -22.79
N MET A 641 -23.18 14.71 -21.80
CA MET A 641 -22.71 16.02 -21.39
C MET A 641 -22.27 15.96 -19.94
N LEU A 642 -20.96 16.08 -19.74
CA LEU A 642 -20.30 16.02 -18.44
C LEU A 642 -19.94 17.43 -17.98
N GLY A 643 -20.34 17.80 -16.78
CA GLY A 643 -19.93 19.04 -16.12
C GLY A 643 -19.01 18.74 -14.94
N PHE A 644 -17.84 19.36 -14.89
CA PHE A 644 -16.88 19.23 -13.80
C PHE A 644 -16.83 20.53 -12.99
N THR A 645 -17.19 20.46 -11.72
CA THR A 645 -17.43 21.64 -10.88
C THR A 645 -16.33 21.91 -9.87
N SER A 646 -15.38 20.99 -9.72
CA SER A 646 -14.22 21.15 -8.84
C SER A 646 -13.05 20.29 -9.32
N VAL A 647 -11.86 20.56 -8.81
CA VAL A 647 -10.69 19.68 -8.87
C VAL A 647 -10.52 19.01 -7.51
N ALA A 648 -10.16 17.74 -7.48
CA ALA A 648 -10.02 16.96 -6.24
C ALA A 648 -8.87 17.46 -5.36
N THR A 649 -7.86 18.06 -5.98
CA THR A 649 -6.73 18.75 -5.33
C THR A 649 -6.81 20.24 -5.61
N ALA A 650 -6.34 21.10 -4.70
CA ALA A 650 -6.29 22.55 -4.88
C ALA A 650 -5.26 22.99 -5.95
N GLN A 651 -5.49 22.58 -7.20
CA GLN A 651 -4.63 22.81 -8.35
C GLN A 651 -5.28 23.80 -9.33
N PRO A 652 -4.49 24.62 -10.03
CA PRO A 652 -5.01 25.62 -10.96
C PRO A 652 -5.56 25.03 -12.27
N LYS A 653 -5.26 23.76 -12.56
CA LYS A 653 -5.74 23.04 -13.74
C LYS A 653 -6.42 21.73 -13.37
N MET A 654 -7.31 21.30 -14.26
CA MET A 654 -7.93 19.98 -14.26
C MET A 654 -7.30 19.11 -15.36
N ALA A 655 -7.08 17.83 -15.07
CA ALA A 655 -6.50 16.85 -15.99
C ALA A 655 -7.30 15.54 -16.03
N ILE A 656 -7.58 15.04 -17.25
CA ILE A 656 -8.33 13.80 -17.51
C ILE A 656 -7.56 12.99 -18.57
N ALA A 657 -7.33 11.71 -18.31
CA ALA A 657 -6.67 10.80 -19.26
C ALA A 657 -7.67 10.02 -20.13
N GLY A 658 -8.90 9.81 -19.67
CA GLY A 658 -9.89 9.14 -20.49
C GLY A 658 -11.33 9.29 -20.02
N ILE A 659 -12.26 9.29 -20.96
CA ILE A 659 -13.70 9.17 -20.72
C ILE A 659 -14.24 7.99 -21.53
N GLY A 660 -15.14 7.20 -20.93
CA GLY A 660 -15.83 6.10 -21.60
C GLY A 660 -17.29 6.00 -21.17
N ALA A 661 -18.01 5.04 -21.73
CA ALA A 661 -19.38 4.71 -21.35
C ALA A 661 -19.60 3.21 -21.41
N PHE A 662 -20.58 2.72 -20.65
CA PHE A 662 -20.85 1.30 -20.54
C PHE A 662 -22.33 0.97 -20.60
N ARG A 663 -22.62 -0.25 -21.09
CA ARG A 663 -23.93 -0.88 -21.21
C ARG A 663 -24.30 -1.58 -19.89
N PRO A 664 -25.59 -1.91 -19.67
CA PRO A 664 -26.10 -2.56 -18.46
C PRO A 664 -25.37 -3.85 -18.04
#